data_AF-A0A7J9F8C1-F1
#
_entry.id   AF-A0A7J9F8C1-F1
#
_cell.length_a   1.000
_cell.length_b   1.000
_cell.length_c   1.000
_cell.angle_alpha   90.00
_cell.angle_beta   90.00
_cell.angle_gamma   90.00
#
_symmetry.space_group_name_H-M   'P 1'
#
loop_
_entity.id
_entity.type
_entity.pdbx_description
1 polymer ?
#
loop_
_entity_poly.entity_id
_entity_poly.type
_entity_poly.pdbx_seq_one_letter_code
_entity_poly.pdbx_strand_id
1 'polypeptide(L)'
;MQISHKYGLIFVITKLGLLFVYDLETASAVYRNRISPDPIFLTSEASAAGGFYAINRRGQVLLATVNEATIVPFVSGQLNNLELAVNLAKRGNLPGAENLVVQRFQELFAQTKYKEAAELAAESPQGILRTPDTVAKFQSVPVQAGQTPPLLQYFGTLLTRGKLNAFESLELSRLVVNQNKKNLLENWLAEDKLECSEELGDLVKTVDNDLALKIYIKARATPKVVAAFAERREFDKILIYSKQVGYTPDYLFLLQTILRTDPQGAVNFALMMSQMEGGCPVDYNTITDLFLQRNLIREATAFLLDVLKPNLPEHAFLQTKVLEINLVTFPNVADAILANGMFTHYDRPRIAQLCEKAGLFVRALQHYTELPDIKRVIVNTHAIEPQSLVEFFGTLSREWALECMKDLLLVNLRGNLQIIVQVAKEYCEQLGVDACIKLFEQFKSYEGLYFFLGSYLSSSEDPDIHFKYIEAAAKTGQIKEVERVTRESNFYDAEKTKNFLMEAKLPDARPLINVCDRFGFVPDLTHYLYTNNMLRYIEGYVQKVNPGNAPLVVGQLLDDECPEDFIKGLILSVRSLLPVEPLVEECEKRNRLRLLTQFLEHLVSEGSQDVHVHNALGKIIIDSNNNPEHFLTTNPYYDSRVVGKYCEKRDPTLAVVAYRRGQCDDELINVTNKNSLFKLQARYVVERMDGDLWEKVLNPENEYRRQLIDQVVSTALPESKSPEQVSATVKAFMTADLPHELIELLEKIVLQNSAFSGNFNLQNLLILTAIKADPSRVMDYINRLDNFDGPAVGEVAVEAQLYEEAFAIFKKFNLNVQAVNVLLDNIRSIDRAVEFAFRVEEDAVWSQVAKAQLREGLVSDAIESFIRADDATQFLDVIRASEDADVYSDLVRYLLMVRQKVKEPKVDSELIYAYAKTDRLGEIEEFILMPNVANLQNVGDRLFDEALYEAAKIIFAFISNWAKLAVTLVRLKQFQGAVDAARKANSAKTWKEVCFACVDAEEFRLAQICGLNVIIQVSFMNN
;
A
#
# COMPACT_ATOMS: atom_id res chain seq x y z
N MET A 1 -28.81 104.83 25.37
CA MET A 1 -28.78 105.18 26.81
C MET A 1 -28.60 103.88 27.57
N GLN A 2 -27.72 103.84 28.57
CA GLN A 2 -27.42 102.65 29.38
C GLN A 2 -27.36 103.07 30.85
N ILE A 3 -27.74 102.19 31.79
CA ILE A 3 -27.76 102.49 33.23
C ILE A 3 -26.82 101.52 33.95
N SER A 4 -26.00 102.03 34.86
CA SER A 4 -25.16 101.21 35.73
C SER A 4 -25.83 101.05 37.09
N HIS A 5 -26.25 99.82 37.39
CA HIS A 5 -26.79 99.45 38.69
C HIS A 5 -25.71 99.41 39.78
N LYS A 6 -24.44 99.15 39.42
CA LYS A 6 -23.31 99.10 40.38
C LYS A 6 -23.02 100.46 41.00
N TYR A 7 -23.04 101.52 40.20
CA TYR A 7 -22.73 102.88 40.67
C TYR A 7 -23.96 103.80 40.77
N GLY A 8 -25.11 103.39 40.24
CA GLY A 8 -26.30 104.24 40.16
C GLY A 8 -26.12 105.42 39.20
N LEU A 9 -25.53 105.20 38.02
CA LEU A 9 -25.27 106.25 37.01
C LEU A 9 -25.95 105.95 35.67
N ILE A 10 -26.37 106.99 34.96
CA ILE A 10 -26.98 106.95 33.62
C ILE A 10 -25.96 107.43 32.57
N PHE A 11 -25.73 106.63 31.53
CA PHE A 11 -24.88 106.94 30.38
C PHE A 11 -25.71 107.22 29.12
N VAL A 12 -25.60 108.42 28.56
CA VAL A 12 -26.26 108.83 27.30
C VAL A 12 -25.20 109.11 26.25
N ILE A 13 -25.18 108.32 25.18
CA ILE A 13 -24.25 108.50 24.07
C ILE A 13 -24.97 108.82 22.77
N THR A 14 -24.47 109.83 22.07
CA THR A 14 -25.03 110.30 20.80
C THR A 14 -24.40 109.59 19.60
N LYS A 15 -25.10 109.59 18.46
CA LYS A 15 -24.60 109.03 17.18
C LYS A 15 -23.28 109.67 16.72
N LEU A 16 -22.98 110.91 17.12
CA LEU A 16 -21.72 111.61 16.81
C LEU A 16 -20.57 111.30 17.80
N GLY A 17 -20.80 110.43 18.78
CA GLY A 17 -19.77 109.98 19.73
C GLY A 17 -19.60 110.86 20.98
N LEU A 18 -20.57 111.74 21.31
CA LEU A 18 -20.60 112.50 22.57
C LEU A 18 -21.29 111.69 23.69
N LEU A 19 -20.63 111.55 24.84
CA LEU A 19 -21.11 110.90 26.06
C LEU A 19 -21.50 111.94 27.13
N PHE A 20 -22.63 111.70 27.77
CA PHE A 20 -23.12 112.41 28.95
C PHE A 20 -23.41 111.39 30.07
N VAL A 21 -23.01 111.70 31.30
CA VAL A 21 -23.21 110.86 32.49
C VAL A 21 -23.98 111.64 33.54
N TYR A 22 -25.03 111.03 34.08
CA TYR A 22 -25.89 111.61 35.11
C TYR A 22 -26.01 110.66 36.30
N ASP A 23 -26.24 111.19 37.50
CA ASP A 23 -26.64 110.39 38.66
C ASP A 23 -28.09 109.91 38.51
N LEU A 24 -28.35 108.64 38.84
CA LEU A 24 -29.65 108.00 38.63
C LEU A 24 -30.74 108.54 39.57
N GLU A 25 -30.39 108.89 40.81
CA GLU A 25 -31.36 109.34 41.82
C GLU A 25 -31.71 110.83 41.65
N THR A 26 -30.71 111.66 41.40
CA THR A 26 -30.87 113.13 41.38
C THR A 26 -30.97 113.71 39.97
N ALA A 27 -30.67 112.92 38.93
CA ALA A 27 -30.50 113.37 37.54
C ALA A 27 -29.41 114.47 37.36
N SER A 28 -28.53 114.64 38.34
CA SER A 28 -27.44 115.62 38.30
C SER A 28 -26.40 115.25 37.23
N ALA A 29 -25.93 116.22 36.44
CA ALA A 29 -24.91 115.99 35.44
C ALA A 29 -23.54 115.75 36.10
N VAL A 30 -22.99 114.55 35.94
CA VAL A 30 -21.70 114.15 36.52
C VAL A 30 -20.55 114.38 35.53
N TYR A 31 -20.72 114.00 34.26
CA TYR A 31 -19.63 114.08 33.28
C TYR A 31 -20.14 114.28 31.83
N ARG A 32 -19.38 114.99 31.00
CA ARG A 32 -19.68 115.18 29.57
C ARG A 32 -18.39 115.24 28.75
N ASN A 33 -18.23 114.39 27.72
CA ASN A 33 -17.10 114.48 26.79
C ASN A 33 -17.36 113.74 25.46
N ARG A 34 -16.53 113.97 24.42
CA ARG A 34 -16.53 113.17 23.19
C ARG A 34 -15.64 111.95 23.37
N ILE A 35 -16.18 110.75 23.15
CA ILE A 35 -15.44 109.48 23.29
C ILE A 35 -15.14 108.78 21.96
N SER A 36 -15.79 109.19 20.86
CA SER A 36 -15.49 108.68 19.51
C SER A 36 -15.54 109.81 18.48
N PRO A 37 -14.53 109.94 17.59
CA PRO A 37 -14.62 110.84 16.44
C PRO A 37 -15.55 110.28 15.35
N ASP A 38 -15.62 108.95 15.22
CA ASP A 38 -16.47 108.26 14.24
C ASP A 38 -17.88 107.98 14.79
N PRO A 39 -18.90 107.89 13.92
CA PRO A 39 -20.28 107.69 14.36
C PRO A 39 -20.49 106.35 15.07
N ILE A 40 -21.15 106.40 16.22
CA ILE A 40 -21.55 105.23 16.99
C ILE A 40 -22.91 104.77 16.49
N PHE A 41 -23.03 103.48 16.20
CA PHE A 41 -24.27 102.92 15.65
C PHE A 41 -24.88 101.83 16.54
N LEU A 42 -24.14 101.26 17.49
CA LEU A 42 -24.66 100.28 18.44
C LEU A 42 -24.04 100.45 19.83
N THR A 43 -24.84 100.25 20.88
CA THR A 43 -24.38 100.25 22.28
C THR A 43 -25.04 99.12 23.07
N SER A 44 -24.34 98.55 24.04
CA SER A 44 -24.84 97.53 24.97
C SER A 44 -24.40 97.85 26.40
N GLU A 45 -25.13 97.39 27.41
CA GLU A 45 -24.70 97.48 28.81
C GLU A 45 -23.48 96.59 29.09
N ALA A 46 -22.63 96.99 30.04
CA ALA A 46 -21.51 96.19 30.56
C ALA A 46 -21.69 95.99 32.08
N SER A 47 -22.63 95.13 32.48
CA SER A 47 -23.07 94.98 33.87
C SER A 47 -21.94 94.60 34.85
N ALA A 48 -21.00 93.75 34.43
CA ALA A 48 -19.86 93.34 35.26
C ALA A 48 -18.87 94.48 35.56
N ALA A 49 -18.69 95.40 34.61
CA ALA A 49 -17.79 96.55 34.76
C ALA A 49 -18.50 97.79 35.30
N GLY A 50 -19.83 97.75 35.48
CA GLY A 50 -20.63 98.91 35.86
C GLY A 50 -20.65 100.03 34.82
N GLY A 51 -20.44 99.71 33.54
CA GLY A 51 -20.32 100.66 32.43
C GLY A 51 -21.12 100.24 31.19
N PHE A 52 -20.67 100.63 30.00
CA PHE A 52 -21.30 100.23 28.74
C PHE A 52 -20.30 100.01 27.60
N TYR A 53 -20.69 99.18 26.62
CA TYR A 53 -20.00 98.99 25.35
C TYR A 53 -20.64 99.83 24.24
N ALA A 54 -19.82 100.37 23.34
CA ALA A 54 -20.26 101.08 22.14
C ALA A 54 -19.43 100.68 20.92
N ILE A 55 -20.06 100.59 19.76
CA ILE A 55 -19.40 100.24 18.49
C ILE A 55 -19.52 101.40 17.51
N ASN A 56 -18.36 101.88 17.03
CA ASN A 56 -18.32 102.88 15.97
C ASN A 56 -18.29 102.22 14.58
N ARG A 57 -18.62 102.99 13.54
CA ARG A 57 -18.69 102.49 12.14
C ARG A 57 -17.41 101.88 11.58
N ARG A 58 -16.24 102.12 12.20
CA ARG A 58 -14.98 101.47 11.84
C ARG A 58 -14.80 100.09 12.48
N GLY A 59 -15.80 99.62 13.23
CA GLY A 59 -15.76 98.36 13.95
C GLY A 59 -15.01 98.42 15.27
N GLN A 60 -14.62 99.60 15.77
CA GLN A 60 -13.98 99.70 17.09
C GLN A 60 -15.03 99.53 18.19
N VAL A 61 -14.76 98.63 19.13
CA VAL A 61 -15.56 98.42 20.34
C VAL A 61 -14.93 99.20 21.48
N LEU A 62 -15.68 100.13 22.06
CA LEU A 62 -15.30 100.98 23.18
C LEU A 62 -16.00 100.49 24.44
N LEU A 63 -15.27 100.23 25.52
CA LEU A 63 -15.81 100.06 26.87
C LEU A 63 -15.61 101.36 27.64
N ALA A 64 -16.70 101.97 28.11
CA ALA A 64 -16.67 103.13 28.98
C ALA A 64 -17.18 102.75 30.37
N THR A 65 -16.37 103.01 31.40
CA THR A 65 -16.70 102.78 32.81
C THR A 65 -16.16 103.91 33.71
N VAL A 66 -16.57 103.90 34.97
CA VAL A 66 -16.13 104.81 36.02
C VAL A 66 -14.74 104.44 36.52
N ASN A 67 -13.88 105.43 36.73
CA ASN A 67 -12.64 105.25 37.48
C ASN A 67 -12.91 105.38 38.99
N GLU A 68 -12.96 104.24 39.69
CA GLU A 68 -13.32 104.14 41.11
C GLU A 68 -12.44 104.98 42.05
N ALA A 69 -11.15 105.14 41.73
CA ALA A 69 -10.20 105.87 42.58
C ALA A 69 -10.38 107.39 42.54
N THR A 70 -10.95 107.91 41.44
CA THR A 70 -10.97 109.36 41.17
C THR A 70 -12.37 109.95 41.16
N ILE A 71 -13.41 109.13 41.02
CA ILE A 71 -14.78 109.65 40.94
C ILE A 71 -15.23 110.34 42.24
N VAL A 72 -14.92 109.78 43.41
CA VAL A 72 -15.31 110.38 44.70
C VAL A 72 -14.58 111.72 44.91
N PRO A 73 -13.25 111.83 44.74
CA PRO A 73 -12.55 113.12 44.74
C PRO A 73 -13.03 114.11 43.68
N PHE A 74 -13.38 113.63 42.48
CA PHE A 74 -13.87 114.49 41.39
C PHE A 74 -15.23 115.11 41.72
N VAL A 75 -16.16 114.31 42.26
CA VAL A 75 -17.50 114.79 42.65
C VAL A 75 -17.41 115.71 43.87
N SER A 76 -16.61 115.37 44.88
CA SER A 76 -16.48 116.19 46.09
C SER A 76 -15.74 117.51 45.83
N GLY A 77 -14.67 117.48 45.02
CA GLY A 77 -13.81 118.63 44.77
C GLY A 77 -14.22 119.47 43.57
N GLN A 78 -14.39 118.85 42.40
CA GLN A 78 -14.55 119.58 41.13
C GLN A 78 -16.01 119.92 40.82
N LEU A 79 -16.95 119.04 41.20
CA LEU A 79 -18.40 119.35 41.17
C LEU A 79 -18.90 120.02 42.46
N ASN A 80 -18.07 120.07 43.51
CA ASN A 80 -18.37 120.62 44.83
C ASN A 80 -19.66 120.06 45.47
N ASN A 81 -19.89 118.75 45.36
CA ASN A 81 -21.07 118.07 45.93
C ASN A 81 -20.65 116.91 46.86
N LEU A 82 -20.44 117.24 48.14
CA LEU A 82 -19.97 116.29 49.17
C LEU A 82 -20.96 115.17 49.51
N GLU A 83 -22.26 115.49 49.51
CA GLU A 83 -23.30 114.51 49.86
C GLU A 83 -23.39 113.40 48.81
N LEU A 84 -23.35 113.77 47.52
CA LEU A 84 -23.29 112.81 46.43
C LEU A 84 -22.04 111.93 46.51
N ALA A 85 -20.89 112.51 46.89
CA ALA A 85 -19.63 111.77 47.00
C ALA A 85 -19.66 110.68 48.09
N VAL A 86 -20.22 110.97 49.28
CA VAL A 86 -20.34 109.98 50.38
C VAL A 86 -21.33 108.88 50.01
N ASN A 87 -22.48 109.24 49.44
CA ASN A 87 -23.49 108.25 49.05
C ASN A 87 -22.98 107.37 47.90
N LEU A 88 -22.26 107.92 46.93
CA LEU A 88 -21.61 107.15 45.88
C LEU A 88 -20.52 106.21 46.44
N ALA A 89 -19.73 106.66 47.41
CA ALA A 89 -18.69 105.85 48.04
C ALA A 89 -19.27 104.67 48.84
N LYS A 90 -20.36 104.89 49.58
CA LYS A 90 -21.07 103.83 50.30
C LYS A 90 -21.73 102.83 49.34
N ARG A 91 -22.47 103.31 48.33
CA ARG A 91 -23.18 102.46 47.34
C ARG A 91 -22.21 101.60 46.53
N GLY A 92 -21.10 102.20 46.08
CA GLY A 92 -20.12 101.55 45.22
C GLY A 92 -18.92 100.91 45.94
N ASN A 93 -18.85 100.97 47.28
CA ASN A 93 -17.68 100.61 48.09
C ASN A 93 -16.38 101.25 47.55
N LEU A 94 -16.43 102.55 47.25
CA LEU A 94 -15.35 103.28 46.57
C LEU A 94 -14.36 103.89 47.59
N PRO A 95 -13.06 103.92 47.27
CA PRO A 95 -12.03 104.53 48.11
C PRO A 95 -12.16 106.07 48.17
N GLY A 96 -11.67 106.68 49.26
CA GLY A 96 -11.60 108.14 49.42
C GLY A 96 -12.46 108.78 50.53
N ALA A 97 -13.21 107.98 51.30
CA ALA A 97 -14.02 108.44 52.46
C ALA A 97 -13.46 107.98 53.84
N GLU A 98 -12.24 107.45 53.87
CA GLU A 98 -11.64 106.67 54.96
C GLU A 98 -11.47 107.49 56.26
N ASN A 99 -10.90 108.69 56.15
CA ASN A 99 -10.66 109.58 57.30
C ASN A 99 -11.96 109.99 58.00
N LEU A 100 -13.07 110.07 57.25
CA LEU A 100 -14.38 110.45 57.80
C LEU A 100 -14.96 109.33 58.68
N VAL A 101 -14.75 108.07 58.29
CA VAL A 101 -15.24 106.89 59.04
C VAL A 101 -14.45 106.70 60.35
N VAL A 102 -13.13 106.91 60.32
CA VAL A 102 -12.27 106.77 61.51
C VAL A 102 -12.58 107.83 62.57
N GLN A 103 -12.78 109.09 62.17
CA GLN A 103 -13.19 110.15 63.11
C GLN A 103 -14.53 109.82 63.77
N ARG A 104 -15.49 109.33 63.00
CA ARG A 104 -16.80 108.95 63.53
C ARG A 104 -16.72 107.79 64.54
N PHE A 105 -15.83 106.83 64.31
CA PHE A 105 -15.58 105.74 65.27
C PHE A 105 -15.00 106.24 66.58
N GLN A 106 -14.04 107.18 66.53
CA GLN A 106 -13.44 107.77 67.73
C GLN A 106 -14.48 108.56 68.56
N GLU A 107 -15.39 109.29 67.91
CA GLU A 107 -16.50 109.97 68.59
C GLU A 107 -17.42 108.99 69.33
N LEU A 108 -17.84 107.91 68.67
CA LEU A 108 -18.72 106.90 69.27
C LEU A 108 -18.04 106.18 70.44
N PHE A 109 -16.75 105.88 70.30
CA PHE A 109 -15.96 105.23 71.35
C PHE A 109 -15.77 106.15 72.58
N ALA A 110 -15.51 107.45 72.36
CA ALA A 110 -15.39 108.44 73.44
C ALA A 110 -16.72 108.67 74.19
N GLN A 111 -17.86 108.53 73.50
CA GLN A 111 -19.21 108.64 74.09
C GLN A 111 -19.65 107.38 74.84
N THR A 112 -18.77 106.39 75.05
CA THR A 112 -19.06 105.08 75.68
C THR A 112 -20.12 104.23 74.95
N LYS A 113 -20.40 104.54 73.68
CA LYS A 113 -21.37 103.81 72.86
C LYS A 113 -20.72 102.62 72.13
N TYR A 114 -20.25 101.64 72.90
CA TYR A 114 -19.44 100.52 72.38
C TYR A 114 -20.17 99.63 71.36
N LYS A 115 -21.50 99.47 71.48
CA LYS A 115 -22.31 98.70 70.52
C LYS A 115 -22.38 99.38 69.15
N GLU A 116 -22.68 100.68 69.11
CA GLU A 116 -22.72 101.47 67.87
C GLU A 116 -21.32 101.56 67.23
N ALA A 117 -20.27 101.64 68.05
CA ALA A 117 -18.88 101.59 67.57
C ALA A 117 -18.53 100.23 66.94
N ALA A 118 -19.00 99.12 67.53
CA ALA A 118 -18.82 97.78 66.95
C ALA A 118 -19.61 97.59 65.65
N GLU A 119 -20.82 98.15 65.54
CA GLU A 119 -21.61 98.15 64.29
C GLU A 119 -20.92 98.95 63.18
N LEU A 120 -20.38 100.13 63.49
CA LEU A 120 -19.60 100.93 62.55
C LEU A 120 -18.30 100.22 62.14
N ALA A 121 -17.65 99.49 63.06
CA ALA A 121 -16.47 98.71 62.74
C ALA A 121 -16.80 97.57 61.75
N ALA A 122 -17.94 96.90 61.96
CA ALA A 122 -18.43 95.85 61.07
C ALA A 122 -18.86 96.37 59.67
N GLU A 123 -19.39 97.60 59.57
CA GLU A 123 -19.84 98.24 58.31
C GLU A 123 -18.77 99.10 57.62
N SER A 124 -17.56 99.19 58.19
CA SER A 124 -16.52 100.06 57.64
C SER A 124 -16.13 99.66 56.21
N PRO A 125 -16.05 100.62 55.26
CA PRO A 125 -15.58 100.35 53.90
C PRO A 125 -14.23 99.65 53.95
N GLN A 126 -14.07 98.58 53.18
CA GLN A 126 -12.86 97.74 53.16
C GLN A 126 -12.42 97.18 54.54
N GLY A 127 -13.25 97.25 55.59
CA GLY A 127 -12.90 96.74 56.91
C GLY A 127 -11.83 97.57 57.66
N ILE A 128 -11.67 98.86 57.35
CA ILE A 128 -10.63 99.75 57.91
C ILE A 128 -10.60 99.76 59.45
N LEU A 129 -11.74 99.51 60.11
CA LEU A 129 -11.84 99.49 61.56
C LEU A 129 -11.67 98.09 62.18
N ARG A 130 -11.54 97.02 61.38
CA ARG A 130 -11.35 95.64 61.83
C ARG A 130 -9.86 95.30 61.93
N THR A 131 -9.16 95.99 62.83
CA THR A 131 -7.71 95.89 63.02
C THR A 131 -7.34 95.41 64.43
N PRO A 132 -6.11 94.90 64.65
CA PRO A 132 -5.64 94.52 65.99
C PRO A 132 -5.72 95.67 66.99
N ASP A 133 -5.47 96.91 66.55
CA ASP A 133 -5.56 98.11 67.39
C ASP A 133 -7.00 98.37 67.87
N THR A 134 -8.00 98.11 67.03
CA THR A 134 -9.41 98.22 67.43
C THR A 134 -9.77 97.16 68.46
N VAL A 135 -9.33 95.92 68.26
CA VAL A 135 -9.53 94.82 69.23
C VAL A 135 -8.86 95.14 70.56
N ALA A 136 -7.63 95.64 70.54
CA ALA A 136 -6.89 96.07 71.73
C ALA A 136 -7.61 97.22 72.47
N LYS A 137 -8.21 98.17 71.74
CA LYS A 137 -9.05 99.22 72.34
C LYS A 137 -10.24 98.63 73.08
N PHE A 138 -10.98 97.68 72.47
CA PHE A 138 -12.09 96.99 73.14
C PHE A 138 -11.64 96.12 74.33
N GLN A 139 -10.43 95.55 74.28
CA GLN A 139 -9.83 94.76 75.36
C GLN A 139 -9.39 95.62 76.55
N SER A 140 -8.94 96.85 76.30
CA SER A 140 -8.44 97.78 77.33
C SER A 140 -9.52 98.41 78.22
N VAL A 141 -10.81 98.28 77.83
CA VAL A 141 -11.92 98.85 78.60
C VAL A 141 -12.17 98.05 79.88
N PRO A 142 -12.09 98.66 81.08
CA PRO A 142 -12.33 97.96 82.34
C PRO A 142 -13.80 97.53 82.47
N VAL A 143 -14.02 96.26 82.82
CA VAL A 143 -15.36 95.65 82.91
C VAL A 143 -15.97 95.99 84.27
N GLN A 144 -17.16 96.60 84.30
CA GLN A 144 -17.95 96.78 85.51
C GLN A 144 -18.79 95.52 85.80
N ALA A 145 -18.94 95.16 87.07
CA ALA A 145 -19.69 93.97 87.49
C ALA A 145 -21.17 94.07 87.04
N GLY A 146 -21.61 93.10 86.22
CA GLY A 146 -22.99 93.00 85.73
C GLY A 146 -23.22 93.40 84.26
N GLN A 147 -22.23 93.96 83.56
CA GLN A 147 -22.32 94.25 82.12
C GLN A 147 -21.48 93.28 81.26
N THR A 148 -21.93 93.03 80.03
CA THR A 148 -21.18 92.21 79.07
C THR A 148 -19.88 92.91 78.65
N PRO A 149 -18.72 92.21 78.67
CA PRO A 149 -17.45 92.83 78.29
C PRO A 149 -17.51 93.43 76.87
N PRO A 150 -17.02 94.67 76.65
CA PRO A 150 -17.04 95.32 75.35
C PRO A 150 -16.35 94.51 74.23
N LEU A 151 -15.31 93.73 74.56
CA LEU A 151 -14.64 92.83 73.62
C LEU A 151 -15.55 91.67 73.14
N LEU A 152 -16.38 91.12 74.02
CA LEU A 152 -17.36 90.10 73.64
C LEU A 152 -18.53 90.72 72.86
N GLN A 153 -18.91 91.97 73.15
CA GLN A 153 -19.87 92.71 72.33
C GLN A 153 -19.33 92.95 70.92
N TYR A 154 -18.05 93.31 70.78
CA TYR A 154 -17.38 93.45 69.48
C TYR A 154 -17.45 92.14 68.68
N PHE A 155 -16.92 91.03 69.22
CA PHE A 155 -16.97 89.75 68.50
C PHE A 155 -18.39 89.24 68.25
N GLY A 156 -19.33 89.47 69.17
CA GLY A 156 -20.74 89.12 68.96
C GLY A 156 -21.39 89.89 67.81
N THR A 157 -21.11 91.19 67.67
CA THR A 157 -21.60 92.01 66.55
C THR A 157 -20.94 91.59 65.23
N LEU A 158 -19.65 91.25 65.23
CA LEU A 158 -19.00 90.76 64.02
C LEU A 158 -19.54 89.40 63.59
N LEU A 159 -19.70 88.44 64.51
CA LEU A 159 -20.22 87.10 64.23
C LEU A 159 -21.67 87.08 63.76
N THR A 160 -22.46 88.11 64.08
CA THR A 160 -23.83 88.27 63.58
C THR A 160 -23.89 88.89 62.19
N ARG A 161 -22.85 89.65 61.79
CA ARG A 161 -22.80 90.34 60.49
C ARG A 161 -21.93 89.64 59.45
N GLY A 162 -20.96 88.82 59.85
CA GLY A 162 -20.10 88.10 58.92
C GLY A 162 -19.00 87.25 59.58
N LYS A 163 -18.00 86.91 58.77
CA LYS A 163 -16.86 86.07 59.13
C LYS A 163 -15.75 86.87 59.83
N LEU A 164 -15.16 86.31 60.88
CA LEU A 164 -13.98 86.86 61.56
C LEU A 164 -12.72 86.64 60.73
N ASN A 165 -11.78 87.58 60.80
CA ASN A 165 -10.47 87.41 60.14
C ASN A 165 -9.54 86.52 60.98
N ALA A 166 -8.34 86.20 60.47
CA ALA A 166 -7.42 85.24 61.08
C ALA A 166 -7.01 85.62 62.52
N PHE A 167 -6.72 86.89 62.79
CA PHE A 167 -6.32 87.33 64.12
C PHE A 167 -7.52 87.44 65.08
N GLU A 168 -8.68 87.92 64.60
CA GLU A 168 -9.93 87.93 65.37
C GLU A 168 -10.35 86.51 65.76
N SER A 169 -10.18 85.55 64.84
CA SER A 169 -10.46 84.13 65.06
C SER A 169 -9.49 83.52 66.08
N LEU A 170 -8.21 83.89 66.02
CA LEU A 170 -7.21 83.44 66.99
C LEU A 170 -7.48 83.98 68.39
N GLU A 171 -7.77 85.28 68.53
CA GLU A 171 -8.03 85.92 69.83
C GLU A 171 -9.34 85.46 70.45
N LEU A 172 -10.41 85.31 69.65
CA LEU A 172 -11.64 84.68 70.11
C LEU A 172 -11.38 83.23 70.55
N SER A 173 -10.60 82.47 69.78
CA SER A 173 -10.29 81.08 70.10
C SER A 173 -9.44 80.94 71.36
N ARG A 174 -8.48 81.84 71.59
CA ARG A 174 -7.69 81.91 72.83
C ARG A 174 -8.59 82.13 74.04
N LEU A 175 -9.57 83.03 73.95
CA LEU A 175 -10.56 83.26 75.01
C LEU A 175 -11.41 82.02 75.28
N VAL A 176 -11.84 81.31 74.23
CA VAL A 176 -12.73 80.15 74.33
C VAL A 176 -12.01 78.89 74.83
N VAL A 177 -10.77 78.67 74.40
CA VAL A 177 -9.89 77.59 74.90
C VAL A 177 -9.60 77.80 76.38
N ASN A 178 -9.25 79.02 76.81
CA ASN A 178 -9.02 79.33 78.22
C ASN A 178 -10.27 79.15 79.10
N GLN A 179 -11.47 79.35 78.55
CA GLN A 179 -12.74 79.13 79.24
C GLN A 179 -13.26 77.67 79.13
N ASN A 180 -12.50 76.77 78.51
CA ASN A 180 -12.84 75.36 78.31
C ASN A 180 -14.16 75.11 77.54
N LYS A 181 -14.55 76.04 76.66
CA LYS A 181 -15.81 75.99 75.88
C LYS A 181 -15.58 75.53 74.43
N LYS A 182 -14.88 74.40 74.24
CA LYS A 182 -14.47 73.91 72.90
C LYS A 182 -15.62 73.70 71.91
N ASN A 183 -16.82 73.34 72.38
CA ASN A 183 -17.99 73.12 71.54
C ASN A 183 -18.38 74.37 70.73
N LEU A 184 -18.05 75.58 71.22
CA LEU A 184 -18.30 76.82 70.48
C LEU A 184 -17.37 76.94 69.27
N LEU A 185 -16.12 76.48 69.38
CA LEU A 185 -15.17 76.48 68.26
C LEU A 185 -15.58 75.49 67.18
N GLU A 186 -16.07 74.30 67.56
CA GLU A 186 -16.61 73.33 66.61
C GLU A 186 -17.81 73.91 65.85
N ASN A 187 -18.75 74.53 66.55
CA ASN A 187 -19.93 75.15 65.94
C ASN A 187 -19.54 76.31 65.00
N TRP A 188 -18.66 77.21 65.43
CA TRP A 188 -18.24 78.35 64.58
C TRP A 188 -17.36 77.92 63.40
N LEU A 189 -16.58 76.84 63.53
CA LEU A 189 -15.82 76.24 62.43
C LEU A 189 -16.75 75.54 61.42
N ALA A 190 -17.85 74.96 61.88
CA ALA A 190 -18.89 74.36 61.04
C ALA A 190 -19.73 75.43 60.29
N GLU A 191 -20.03 76.55 60.94
CA GLU A 191 -20.75 77.69 60.37
C GLU A 191 -19.88 78.62 59.50
N ASP A 192 -18.61 78.27 59.25
CA ASP A 192 -17.60 79.06 58.52
C ASP A 192 -17.39 80.50 59.04
N LYS A 193 -17.62 80.70 60.34
CA LYS A 193 -17.49 82.01 61.00
C LYS A 193 -16.06 82.38 61.41
N LEU A 194 -15.17 81.39 61.48
CA LEU A 194 -13.75 81.55 61.81
C LEU A 194 -12.88 81.41 60.56
N GLU A 195 -11.86 82.26 60.44
CA GLU A 195 -10.79 82.09 59.48
C GLU A 195 -9.73 81.13 60.04
N CYS A 196 -9.44 80.06 59.31
CA CYS A 196 -8.51 79.02 59.72
C CYS A 196 -7.06 79.41 59.41
N SER A 197 -6.17 79.31 60.41
CA SER A 197 -4.73 79.56 60.27
C SER A 197 -3.90 78.42 60.87
N GLU A 198 -2.61 78.37 60.54
CA GLU A 198 -1.67 77.40 61.15
C GLU A 198 -1.58 77.61 62.67
N GLU A 199 -1.48 78.86 63.11
CA GLU A 199 -1.42 79.23 64.53
C GLU A 199 -2.69 78.81 65.30
N LEU A 200 -3.86 78.92 64.66
CA LEU A 200 -5.12 78.43 65.21
C LEU A 200 -5.11 76.90 65.34
N GLY A 201 -4.57 76.20 64.33
CA GLY A 201 -4.41 74.75 64.35
C GLY A 201 -3.46 74.27 65.45
N ASP A 202 -2.33 74.96 65.64
CA ASP A 202 -1.34 74.65 66.70
C ASP A 202 -1.95 74.88 68.09
N LEU A 203 -2.72 75.97 68.28
CA LEU A 203 -3.45 76.22 69.53
C LEU A 203 -4.47 75.10 69.82
N VAL A 204 -5.25 74.70 68.82
CA VAL A 204 -6.28 73.65 68.97
C VAL A 204 -5.65 72.26 69.14
N LYS A 205 -4.46 71.99 68.58
CA LYS A 205 -3.76 70.70 68.75
C LYS A 205 -3.49 70.36 70.22
N THR A 206 -3.30 71.37 71.07
CA THR A 206 -3.12 71.17 72.52
C THR A 206 -4.37 70.62 73.21
N VAL A 207 -5.55 70.75 72.59
CA VAL A 207 -6.85 70.36 73.16
C VAL A 207 -7.47 69.19 72.39
N ASP A 208 -7.37 69.18 71.05
CA ASP A 208 -8.00 68.19 70.18
C ASP A 208 -7.22 68.02 68.86
N ASN A 209 -6.66 66.82 68.65
CA ASN A 209 -5.88 66.49 67.46
C ASN A 209 -6.74 66.37 66.18
N ASP A 210 -8.01 65.95 66.30
CA ASP A 210 -8.91 65.79 65.14
C ASP A 210 -9.41 67.15 64.64
N LEU A 211 -9.76 68.03 65.57
CA LEU A 211 -10.15 69.39 65.24
C LEU A 211 -8.96 70.17 64.65
N ALA A 212 -7.75 69.97 65.19
CA ALA A 212 -6.53 70.58 64.66
C ALA A 212 -6.23 70.12 63.22
N LEU A 213 -6.39 68.82 62.91
CA LEU A 213 -6.22 68.31 61.53
C LEU A 213 -7.21 68.98 60.56
N LYS A 214 -8.48 69.14 60.96
CA LYS A 214 -9.48 69.85 60.15
C LYS A 214 -9.10 71.32 59.92
N ILE A 215 -8.54 71.97 60.94
CA ILE A 215 -8.06 73.36 60.84
C ILE A 215 -6.85 73.43 59.91
N TYR A 216 -5.86 72.54 60.03
CA TYR A 216 -4.69 72.52 59.12
C TYR A 216 -5.07 72.27 57.67
N ILE A 217 -6.05 71.38 57.41
CA ILE A 217 -6.57 71.13 56.06
C ILE A 217 -7.24 72.40 55.52
N LYS A 218 -8.12 73.04 56.29
CA LYS A 218 -8.78 74.30 55.90
C LYS A 218 -7.78 75.46 55.72
N ALA A 219 -6.75 75.53 56.56
CA ALA A 219 -5.69 76.53 56.53
C ALA A 219 -4.62 76.28 55.45
N ARG A 220 -4.70 75.14 54.73
CA ARG A 220 -3.69 74.69 53.76
C ARG A 220 -2.27 74.58 54.33
N ALA A 221 -2.15 74.20 55.62
CA ALA A 221 -0.85 73.95 56.27
C ALA A 221 -0.32 72.55 55.92
N THR A 222 0.03 72.34 54.65
CA THR A 222 0.34 71.03 54.06
C THR A 222 1.41 70.21 54.80
N PRO A 223 2.54 70.79 55.28
CA PRO A 223 3.55 70.03 56.02
C PRO A 223 3.02 69.46 57.34
N LYS A 224 2.18 70.21 58.06
CA LYS A 224 1.56 69.78 59.32
C LYS A 224 0.50 68.70 59.08
N VAL A 225 -0.22 68.77 57.97
CA VAL A 225 -1.18 67.72 57.56
C VAL A 225 -0.48 66.41 57.22
N VAL A 226 0.61 66.47 56.43
CA VAL A 226 1.42 65.28 56.09
C VAL A 226 2.04 64.66 57.34
N ALA A 227 2.59 65.48 58.24
CA ALA A 227 3.13 65.00 59.51
C ALA A 227 2.04 64.35 60.38
N ALA A 228 0.85 64.95 60.47
CA ALA A 228 -0.27 64.39 61.24
C ALA A 228 -0.79 63.07 60.65
N PHE A 229 -0.85 62.92 59.33
CA PHE A 229 -1.21 61.65 58.69
C PHE A 229 -0.13 60.59 58.89
N ALA A 230 1.15 60.96 58.85
CA ALA A 230 2.27 60.05 59.12
C ALA A 230 2.28 59.56 60.57
N GLU A 231 2.05 60.45 61.55
CA GLU A 231 1.89 60.09 62.97
C GLU A 231 0.73 59.12 63.20
N ARG A 232 -0.36 59.29 62.43
CA ARG A 232 -1.57 58.44 62.48
C ARG A 232 -1.48 57.14 61.69
N ARG A 233 -0.37 56.88 60.98
CA ARG A 233 -0.18 55.72 60.09
C ARG A 233 -1.19 55.66 58.93
N GLU A 234 -1.75 56.80 58.54
CA GLU A 234 -2.69 56.92 57.42
C GLU A 234 -1.95 57.26 56.12
N PHE A 235 -1.02 56.40 55.70
CA PHE A 235 -0.10 56.67 54.59
C PHE A 235 -0.81 56.85 53.25
N ASP A 236 -1.90 56.12 53.01
CA ASP A 236 -2.74 56.24 51.81
C ASP A 236 -3.28 57.67 51.64
N LYS A 237 -3.66 58.30 52.77
CA LYS A 237 -4.19 59.66 52.79
C LYS A 237 -3.10 60.70 52.52
N ILE A 238 -1.84 60.42 52.85
CA ILE A 238 -0.71 61.30 52.51
C ILE A 238 -0.61 61.45 50.99
N LEU A 239 -0.70 60.34 50.25
CA LEU A 239 -0.57 60.34 48.79
C LEU A 239 -1.76 61.04 48.14
N ILE A 240 -2.98 60.74 48.59
CA ILE A 240 -4.22 61.37 48.11
C ILE A 240 -4.20 62.89 48.37
N TYR A 241 -3.85 63.30 49.60
CA TYR A 241 -3.81 64.71 49.98
C TYR A 241 -2.72 65.47 49.22
N SER A 242 -1.53 64.88 49.07
CA SER A 242 -0.41 65.45 48.31
C SER A 242 -0.79 65.68 46.84
N LYS A 243 -1.53 64.75 46.22
CA LYS A 243 -2.07 64.89 44.85
C LYS A 243 -3.12 66.00 44.75
N GLN A 244 -4.04 66.09 45.71
CA GLN A 244 -5.10 67.13 45.71
C GLN A 244 -4.54 68.54 45.86
N VAL A 245 -3.46 68.70 46.64
CA VAL A 245 -2.87 70.01 46.94
C VAL A 245 -1.69 70.35 46.01
N GLY A 246 -1.18 69.39 45.23
CA GLY A 246 -0.03 69.58 44.34
C GLY A 246 1.29 69.72 45.12
N TYR A 247 1.42 69.02 46.24
CA TYR A 247 2.61 69.03 47.10
C TYR A 247 3.40 67.73 46.96
N THR A 248 4.71 67.82 46.82
CA THR A 248 5.60 66.65 46.75
C THR A 248 6.33 66.48 48.09
N PRO A 249 5.92 65.52 48.94
CA PRO A 249 6.66 65.23 50.17
C PRO A 249 8.02 64.61 49.87
N ASP A 250 8.95 64.70 50.82
CA ASP A 250 10.22 63.96 50.76
C ASP A 250 9.95 62.47 51.04
N TYR A 251 9.68 61.73 49.96
CA TYR A 251 9.36 60.31 49.99
C TYR A 251 10.49 59.45 50.57
N LEU A 252 11.75 59.84 50.35
CA LEU A 252 12.92 59.11 50.85
C LEU A 252 13.04 59.26 52.37
N PHE A 253 12.89 60.48 52.88
CA PHE A 253 12.90 60.75 54.31
C PHE A 253 11.72 60.07 55.04
N LEU A 254 10.53 60.09 54.43
CA LEU A 254 9.36 59.38 54.96
C LEU A 254 9.61 57.86 55.01
N LEU A 255 10.12 57.27 53.92
CA LEU A 255 10.45 55.84 53.88
C LEU A 255 11.48 55.47 54.95
N GLN A 256 12.55 56.26 55.12
CA GLN A 256 13.57 56.03 56.15
C GLN A 256 13.00 56.13 57.59
N THR A 257 12.05 57.05 57.80
CA THR A 257 11.38 57.24 59.09
C THR A 257 10.47 56.05 59.39
N ILE A 258 9.65 55.62 58.42
CA ILE A 258 8.77 54.45 58.55
C ILE A 258 9.60 53.19 58.77
N LEU A 259 10.69 53.00 58.01
CA LEU A 259 11.60 51.85 58.12
C LEU A 259 12.23 51.71 59.51
N ARG A 260 12.32 52.79 60.30
CA ARG A 260 12.84 52.75 61.68
C ARG A 260 11.78 52.23 62.67
N THR A 261 10.51 52.49 62.41
CA THR A 261 9.40 52.17 63.31
C THR A 261 8.62 50.92 62.92
N ASP A 262 8.49 50.65 61.62
CA ASP A 262 7.69 49.56 61.05
C ASP A 262 8.24 49.12 59.67
N PRO A 263 9.04 48.04 59.61
CA PRO A 263 9.57 47.49 58.36
C PRO A 263 8.51 47.03 57.35
N GLN A 264 7.39 46.47 57.81
CA GLN A 264 6.32 45.99 56.93
C GLN A 264 5.50 47.16 56.38
N GLY A 265 5.22 48.16 57.22
CA GLY A 265 4.67 49.44 56.77
C GLY A 265 5.54 50.13 55.72
N ALA A 266 6.87 50.01 55.83
CA ALA A 266 7.80 50.56 54.83
C ALA A 266 7.73 49.83 53.48
N VAL A 267 7.55 48.50 53.48
CA VAL A 267 7.33 47.72 52.23
C VAL A 267 6.04 48.16 51.55
N ASN A 268 4.93 48.23 52.29
CA ASN A 268 3.64 48.68 51.74
C ASN A 268 3.74 50.10 51.19
N PHE A 269 4.37 51.01 51.92
CA PHE A 269 4.58 52.38 51.46
C PHE A 269 5.45 52.43 50.19
N ALA A 270 6.52 51.63 50.10
CA ALA A 270 7.35 51.51 48.91
C ALA A 270 6.60 50.94 47.69
N LEU A 271 5.70 49.98 47.91
CA LEU A 271 4.83 49.44 46.86
C LEU A 271 3.77 50.45 46.40
N MET A 272 3.23 51.27 47.30
CA MET A 272 2.34 52.36 46.89
C MET A 272 3.07 53.44 46.10
N MET A 273 4.31 53.74 46.46
CA MET A 273 5.16 54.66 45.69
C MET A 273 5.42 54.14 44.27
N SER A 274 5.63 52.84 44.09
CA SER A 274 5.85 52.27 42.75
C SER A 274 4.62 52.30 41.84
N GLN A 275 3.42 52.42 42.41
CA GLN A 275 2.14 52.45 41.69
C GLN A 275 1.63 53.86 41.37
N MET A 276 2.43 54.91 41.63
CA MET A 276 2.03 56.29 41.34
C MET A 276 1.96 56.60 39.84
N GLU A 277 0.98 57.43 39.45
CA GLU A 277 0.89 58.01 38.10
C GLU A 277 2.12 58.89 37.84
N GLY A 278 2.96 58.49 36.88
CA GLY A 278 4.25 59.15 36.59
C GLY A 278 5.49 58.33 36.96
N GLY A 279 5.31 57.13 37.55
CA GLY A 279 6.40 56.24 37.96
C GLY A 279 6.81 56.45 39.41
N CYS A 280 7.65 55.55 39.91
CA CYS A 280 8.11 55.61 41.29
C CYS A 280 8.95 56.87 41.54
N PRO A 281 8.67 57.66 42.58
CA PRO A 281 9.45 58.86 42.89
C PRO A 281 10.88 58.56 43.36
N VAL A 282 11.15 57.32 43.77
CA VAL A 282 12.48 56.85 44.22
C VAL A 282 12.84 55.61 43.43
N ASP A 283 14.08 55.55 42.95
CA ASP A 283 14.59 54.39 42.21
C ASP A 283 14.52 53.09 43.03
N TYR A 284 14.14 52.00 42.37
CA TYR A 284 13.93 50.69 43.01
C TYR A 284 15.22 50.12 43.60
N ASN A 285 16.37 50.36 42.97
CA ASN A 285 17.64 49.94 43.54
C ASN A 285 17.95 50.71 44.83
N THR A 286 17.67 52.01 44.86
CA THR A 286 17.83 52.85 46.07
C THR A 286 16.93 52.38 47.22
N ILE A 287 15.66 52.06 46.94
CA ILE A 287 14.74 51.50 47.95
C ILE A 287 15.26 50.14 48.46
N THR A 288 15.70 49.28 47.55
CA THR A 288 16.25 47.96 47.88
C THR A 288 17.48 48.09 48.77
N ASP A 289 18.41 48.98 48.43
CA ASP A 289 19.64 49.22 49.20
C ASP A 289 19.33 49.73 50.61
N LEU A 290 18.28 50.52 50.81
CA LEU A 290 17.85 50.94 52.15
C LEU A 290 17.40 49.76 53.03
N PHE A 291 16.65 48.79 52.47
CA PHE A 291 16.27 47.58 53.20
C PHE A 291 17.50 46.71 53.51
N LEU A 292 18.40 46.54 52.53
CA LEU A 292 19.60 45.72 52.68
C LEU A 292 20.62 46.30 53.66
N GLN A 293 20.83 47.62 53.67
CA GLN A 293 21.71 48.31 54.64
C GLN A 293 21.30 48.07 56.10
N ARG A 294 20.03 47.75 56.34
CA ARG A 294 19.49 47.40 57.68
C ARG A 294 19.33 45.90 57.92
N ASN A 295 19.88 45.05 57.05
CA ASN A 295 19.72 43.58 57.07
C ASN A 295 18.27 43.09 56.97
N LEU A 296 17.36 43.88 56.38
CA LEU A 296 15.95 43.53 56.18
C LEU A 296 15.76 42.80 54.84
N ILE A 297 16.36 41.61 54.74
CA ILE A 297 16.45 40.84 53.49
C ILE A 297 15.07 40.30 53.05
N ARG A 298 14.22 39.90 54.00
CA ARG A 298 12.87 39.38 53.71
C ARG A 298 11.98 40.46 53.13
N GLU A 299 12.03 41.66 53.70
CA GLU A 299 11.32 42.85 53.26
C GLU A 299 11.82 43.34 51.90
N ALA A 300 13.15 43.36 51.68
CA ALA A 300 13.75 43.66 50.38
C ALA A 300 13.28 42.65 49.31
N THR A 301 13.24 41.36 49.66
CA THR A 301 12.78 40.30 48.75
C THR A 301 11.30 40.44 48.43
N ALA A 302 10.45 40.69 49.43
CA ALA A 302 9.01 40.91 49.23
C ALA A 302 8.74 42.12 48.31
N PHE A 303 9.42 43.25 48.55
CA PHE A 303 9.34 44.43 47.69
C PHE A 303 9.76 44.12 46.25
N LEU A 304 10.92 43.47 46.06
CA LEU A 304 11.42 43.12 44.72
C LEU A 304 10.52 42.10 44.02
N LEU A 305 9.99 41.09 44.71
CA LEU A 305 9.10 40.10 44.11
C LEU A 305 7.83 40.74 43.54
N ASP A 306 7.29 41.78 44.18
CA ASP A 306 6.12 42.52 43.68
C ASP A 306 6.46 43.49 42.54
N VAL A 307 7.54 44.27 42.68
CA VAL A 307 7.95 45.25 41.66
C VAL A 307 8.47 44.59 40.38
N LEU A 308 9.08 43.42 40.49
CA LEU A 308 9.65 42.68 39.36
C LEU A 308 8.66 41.74 38.67
N LYS A 309 7.39 41.64 39.13
CA LYS A 309 6.33 40.84 38.47
C LYS A 309 6.19 41.07 36.96
N PRO A 310 6.33 42.30 36.42
CA PRO A 310 6.25 42.54 34.98
C PRO A 310 7.42 41.94 34.17
N ASN A 311 8.48 41.45 34.83
CA ASN A 311 9.64 40.80 34.21
C ASN A 311 10.26 41.61 33.05
N LEU A 312 10.50 42.91 33.29
CA LEU A 312 11.07 43.80 32.27
C LEU A 312 12.59 43.62 32.12
N PRO A 313 13.15 43.71 30.91
CA PRO A 313 14.60 43.65 30.67
C PRO A 313 15.39 44.74 31.41
N GLU A 314 14.81 45.93 31.58
CA GLU A 314 15.43 47.06 32.28
C GLU A 314 15.73 46.75 33.76
N HIS A 315 15.01 45.79 34.34
CA HIS A 315 15.20 45.35 35.71
C HIS A 315 16.13 44.14 35.86
N ALA A 316 16.84 43.73 34.80
CA ALA A 316 17.76 42.59 34.80
C ALA A 316 18.73 42.59 36.00
N PHE A 317 19.31 43.74 36.32
CA PHE A 317 20.21 43.90 37.46
C PHE A 317 19.51 43.60 38.80
N LEU A 318 18.27 44.05 38.98
CA LEU A 318 17.49 43.80 40.19
C LEU A 318 17.04 42.33 40.29
N GLN A 319 16.73 41.70 39.16
CA GLN A 319 16.44 40.25 39.10
C GLN A 319 17.67 39.43 39.53
N THR A 320 18.86 39.77 39.04
CA THR A 320 20.11 39.13 39.48
C THR A 320 20.34 39.37 40.97
N LYS A 321 20.13 40.60 41.44
CA LYS A 321 20.38 41.00 42.83
C LYS A 321 19.46 40.27 43.82
N VAL A 322 18.16 40.13 43.53
CA VAL A 322 17.23 39.40 44.42
C VAL A 322 17.57 37.92 44.50
N LEU A 323 17.96 37.31 43.37
CA LEU A 323 18.39 35.91 43.33
C LEU A 323 19.72 35.72 44.05
N GLU A 324 20.71 36.59 43.84
CA GLU A 324 22.02 36.50 44.49
C GLU A 324 21.92 36.59 46.01
N ILE A 325 21.17 37.58 46.53
CA ILE A 325 21.01 37.76 47.98
C ILE A 325 20.32 36.55 48.61
N ASN A 326 19.28 36.02 47.95
CA ASN A 326 18.58 34.85 48.45
C ASN A 326 19.42 33.57 48.30
N LEU A 327 20.20 33.38 47.24
CA LEU A 327 21.09 32.21 47.11
C LEU A 327 22.19 32.19 48.18
N VAL A 328 22.65 33.36 48.63
CA VAL A 328 23.64 33.46 49.70
C VAL A 328 23.00 33.31 51.09
N THR A 329 21.80 33.85 51.29
CA THR A 329 21.20 33.97 52.65
C THR A 329 20.11 32.93 52.92
N PHE A 330 19.23 32.69 51.96
CA PHE A 330 18.06 31.82 52.07
C PHE A 330 17.89 30.95 50.80
N PRO A 331 18.75 29.94 50.57
CA PRO A 331 18.77 29.15 49.34
C PRO A 331 17.41 28.55 48.94
N ASN A 332 16.60 28.10 49.92
CA ASN A 332 15.27 27.55 49.67
C ASN A 332 14.29 28.58 49.07
N VAL A 333 14.44 29.85 49.44
CA VAL A 333 13.63 30.95 48.87
C VAL A 333 14.07 31.22 47.44
N ALA A 334 15.37 31.24 47.17
CA ALA A 334 15.88 31.37 45.82
C ALA A 334 15.46 30.21 44.91
N ASP A 335 15.51 28.97 45.41
CA ASP A 335 15.05 27.80 44.67
C ASP A 335 13.55 27.91 44.31
N ALA A 336 12.70 28.34 45.25
CA ALA A 336 11.28 28.57 44.98
C ALA A 336 11.05 29.68 43.93
N ILE A 337 11.85 30.75 43.95
CA ILE A 337 11.76 31.83 42.95
C ILE A 337 12.16 31.31 41.56
N LEU A 338 13.26 30.55 41.47
CA LEU A 338 13.73 29.95 40.22
C LEU A 338 12.75 28.89 39.69
N ALA A 339 12.16 28.08 40.58
CA ALA A 339 11.15 27.07 40.26
C ALA A 339 9.89 27.68 39.64
N ASN A 340 9.44 28.83 40.16
CA ASN A 340 8.25 29.53 39.66
C ASN A 340 8.47 30.22 38.31
N GLY A 341 9.72 30.30 37.81
CA GLY A 341 10.03 30.91 36.52
C GLY A 341 9.66 32.39 36.40
N MET A 342 9.60 33.11 37.52
CA MET A 342 9.14 34.51 37.56
C MET A 342 10.03 35.49 36.78
N PHE A 343 11.31 35.17 36.63
CA PHE A 343 12.33 36.04 36.06
C PHE A 343 13.03 35.39 34.87
N THR A 344 13.36 36.17 33.84
CA THR A 344 14.05 35.65 32.64
C THR A 344 15.30 36.43 32.23
N HIS A 345 15.51 37.62 32.78
CA HIS A 345 16.54 38.56 32.31
C HIS A 345 17.76 38.68 33.23
N TYR A 346 17.87 37.87 34.28
CA TYR A 346 19.03 37.86 35.18
C TYR A 346 20.29 37.25 34.55
N ASP A 347 21.44 37.50 35.17
CA ASP A 347 22.75 36.95 34.79
C ASP A 347 22.81 35.45 35.09
N ARG A 348 22.49 34.63 34.08
CA ARG A 348 22.44 33.17 34.21
C ARG A 348 23.77 32.55 34.65
N PRO A 349 24.94 32.87 34.05
CA PRO A 349 26.23 32.36 34.52
C PRO A 349 26.50 32.66 36.01
N ARG A 350 26.23 33.88 36.47
CA ARG A 350 26.42 34.26 37.88
C ARG A 350 25.50 33.46 38.80
N ILE A 351 24.23 33.34 38.45
CA ILE A 351 23.25 32.57 39.22
C ILE A 351 23.59 31.09 39.25
N ALA A 352 24.04 30.50 38.14
CA ALA A 352 24.48 29.09 38.08
C ALA A 352 25.60 28.79 39.09
N GLN A 353 26.62 29.65 39.17
CA GLN A 353 27.72 29.52 40.13
C GLN A 353 27.25 29.64 41.59
N LEU A 354 26.27 30.50 41.86
CA LEU A 354 25.72 30.66 43.20
C LEU A 354 24.81 29.49 43.59
N CYS A 355 23.99 28.97 42.67
CA CYS A 355 23.22 27.75 42.86
C CYS A 355 24.13 26.57 43.20
N GLU A 356 25.27 26.45 42.50
CA GLU A 356 26.25 25.41 42.77
C GLU A 356 26.86 25.55 44.17
N LYS A 357 27.28 26.76 44.58
CA LYS A 357 27.80 27.02 45.93
C LYS A 357 26.75 26.78 47.03
N ALA A 358 25.48 26.98 46.72
CA ALA A 358 24.36 26.74 47.63
C ALA A 358 23.92 25.27 47.69
N GLY A 359 24.52 24.37 46.91
CA GLY A 359 24.16 22.94 46.86
C GLY A 359 22.92 22.63 46.01
N LEU A 360 22.40 23.61 45.27
CA LEU A 360 21.25 23.46 44.37
C LEU A 360 21.72 23.01 42.97
N PHE A 361 22.27 21.81 42.88
CA PHE A 361 22.95 21.33 41.67
C PHE A 361 22.03 21.21 40.45
N VAL A 362 20.75 20.82 40.63
CA VAL A 362 19.77 20.76 39.52
C VAL A 362 19.55 22.15 38.90
N ARG A 363 19.43 23.19 39.73
CA ARG A 363 19.29 24.58 39.27
C ARG A 363 20.56 25.09 38.60
N ALA A 364 21.72 24.71 39.14
CA ALA A 364 22.99 25.04 38.51
C ALA A 364 23.09 24.44 37.10
N LEU A 365 22.72 23.15 36.92
CA LEU A 365 22.68 22.48 35.62
C LEU A 365 21.74 23.16 34.62
N GLN A 366 20.57 23.62 35.06
CA GLN A 366 19.61 24.35 34.21
C GLN A 366 20.12 25.71 33.70
N HIS A 367 21.13 26.29 34.35
CA HIS A 367 21.65 27.62 34.03
C HIS A 367 23.04 27.61 33.39
N TYR A 368 23.82 26.55 33.56
CA TYR A 368 25.08 26.37 32.84
C TYR A 368 24.83 26.13 31.35
N THR A 369 25.62 26.81 30.53
CA THR A 369 25.57 26.73 29.05
C THR A 369 26.82 26.10 28.47
N GLU A 370 27.88 25.97 29.26
CA GLU A 370 29.18 25.43 28.86
C GLU A 370 29.32 23.98 29.34
N LEU A 371 29.71 23.09 28.44
CA LEU A 371 29.87 21.66 28.71
C LEU A 371 30.84 21.33 29.87
N PRO A 372 31.99 22.02 30.04
CA PRO A 372 32.89 21.78 31.17
C PRO A 372 32.22 22.01 32.54
N ASP A 373 31.36 23.01 32.67
CA ASP A 373 30.63 23.29 33.90
C ASP A 373 29.55 22.26 34.16
N ILE A 374 28.83 21.84 33.12
CA ILE A 374 27.83 20.77 33.20
C ILE A 374 28.49 19.48 33.69
N LYS A 375 29.62 19.06 33.09
CA LYS A 375 30.37 17.86 33.49
C LYS A 375 30.84 17.91 34.95
N ARG A 376 31.29 19.07 35.41
CA ARG A 376 31.75 19.29 36.78
C ARG A 376 30.63 19.17 37.81
N VAL A 377 29.41 19.57 37.45
CA VAL A 377 28.26 19.56 38.37
C VAL A 377 27.49 18.26 38.32
N ILE A 378 27.31 17.67 37.13
CA ILE A 378 26.45 16.50 36.91
C ILE A 378 26.92 15.27 37.70
N VAL A 379 28.22 15.18 38.02
CA VAL A 379 28.83 14.11 38.81
C VAL A 379 28.39 14.07 40.27
N ASN A 380 27.74 15.13 40.77
CA ASN A 380 27.21 15.18 42.14
C ASN A 380 25.86 14.44 42.26
N THR A 381 25.80 13.20 41.74
CA THR A 381 24.57 12.38 41.65
C THR A 381 23.97 12.03 43.01
N HIS A 382 24.75 12.10 44.09
CA HIS A 382 24.28 11.88 45.47
C HIS A 382 23.37 13.00 45.99
N ALA A 383 23.46 14.20 45.40
CA ALA A 383 22.71 15.39 45.82
C ALA A 383 21.65 15.80 44.79
N ILE A 384 21.46 15.00 43.74
CA ILE A 384 20.49 15.23 42.67
C ILE A 384 19.49 14.06 42.67
N GLU A 385 18.20 14.37 42.57
CA GLU A 385 17.18 13.35 42.41
C GLU A 385 17.35 12.62 41.05
N PRO A 386 17.37 11.27 41.01
CA PRO A 386 17.62 10.51 39.78
C PRO A 386 16.71 10.88 38.61
N GLN A 387 15.43 11.15 38.86
CA GLN A 387 14.45 11.46 37.81
C GLN A 387 14.68 12.85 37.20
N SER A 388 14.99 13.84 38.03
CA SER A 388 15.39 15.18 37.57
C SER A 388 16.65 15.14 36.69
N LEU A 389 17.58 14.23 37.01
CA LEU A 389 18.79 14.05 36.21
C LEU A 389 18.49 13.43 34.84
N VAL A 390 17.59 12.44 34.79
CA VAL A 390 17.13 11.84 33.53
C VAL A 390 16.45 12.89 32.64
N GLU A 391 15.55 13.71 33.20
CA GLU A 391 14.91 14.82 32.47
C GLU A 391 15.93 15.83 31.93
N PHE A 392 16.96 16.15 32.71
CA PHE A 392 18.04 17.04 32.26
C PHE A 392 18.79 16.49 31.05
N PHE A 393 19.06 15.18 30.98
CA PHE A 393 19.70 14.58 29.81
C PHE A 393 18.90 14.77 28.51
N GLY A 394 17.57 14.85 28.58
CA GLY A 394 16.71 15.15 27.44
C GLY A 394 16.88 16.57 26.87
N THR A 395 17.43 17.50 27.66
CA THR A 395 17.72 18.87 27.20
C THR A 395 19.07 19.02 26.51
N LEU A 396 19.96 18.03 26.67
CA LEU A 396 21.31 18.05 26.10
C LEU A 396 21.29 17.61 24.64
N SER A 397 22.30 18.04 23.88
CA SER A 397 22.55 17.47 22.55
C SER A 397 23.09 16.03 22.66
N ARG A 398 22.99 15.25 21.57
CA ARG A 398 23.47 13.86 21.52
C ARG A 398 24.92 13.71 22.00
N GLU A 399 25.81 14.57 21.50
CA GLU A 399 27.24 14.54 21.83
C GLU A 399 27.48 14.86 23.30
N TRP A 400 26.81 15.88 23.83
CA TRP A 400 26.96 16.32 25.22
C TRP A 400 26.40 15.28 26.19
N ALA A 401 25.25 14.68 25.86
CA ALA A 401 24.66 13.61 26.66
C ALA A 401 25.60 12.40 26.77
N LEU A 402 26.18 11.93 25.65
CA LEU A 402 27.14 10.81 25.66
C LEU A 402 28.42 11.13 26.45
N GLU A 403 28.95 12.35 26.33
CA GLU A 403 30.12 12.77 27.12
C GLU A 403 29.81 12.86 28.61
N CYS A 404 28.64 13.39 28.99
CA CYS A 404 28.20 13.43 30.38
C CYS A 404 27.95 12.03 30.95
N MET A 405 27.33 11.12 30.19
CA MET A 405 27.16 9.71 30.60
C MET A 405 28.52 9.03 30.82
N LYS A 406 29.51 9.31 29.96
CA LYS A 406 30.87 8.81 30.10
C LYS A 406 31.54 9.29 31.39
N ASP A 407 31.43 10.57 31.71
CA ASP A 407 32.00 11.14 32.94
C ASP A 407 31.30 10.57 34.20
N LEU A 408 29.98 10.35 34.14
CA LEU A 408 29.25 9.69 35.23
C LEU A 408 29.71 8.23 35.45
N LEU A 409 29.96 7.47 34.39
CA LEU A 409 30.51 6.10 34.49
C LEU A 409 31.95 6.09 35.00
N LEU A 410 32.77 7.09 34.63
CA LEU A 410 34.15 7.24 35.12
C LEU A 410 34.19 7.48 36.63
N VAL A 411 33.29 8.30 37.15
CA VAL A 411 33.26 8.65 38.58
C VAL A 411 32.77 7.49 39.44
N ASN A 412 31.63 6.90 39.09
CA ASN A 412 31.09 5.78 39.85
C ASN A 412 30.21 4.88 38.98
N LEU A 413 30.85 3.86 38.40
CA LEU A 413 30.19 2.90 37.52
C LEU A 413 29.00 2.23 38.21
N ARG A 414 29.12 1.73 39.44
CA ARG A 414 28.03 0.98 40.11
C ARG A 414 26.88 1.88 40.56
N GLY A 415 27.19 3.05 41.12
CA GLY A 415 26.17 3.97 41.64
C GLY A 415 25.37 4.65 40.53
N ASN A 416 26.01 4.95 39.40
CA ASN A 416 25.39 5.69 38.31
C ASN A 416 24.80 4.79 37.20
N LEU A 417 25.06 3.48 37.23
CA LEU A 417 24.63 2.56 36.16
C LEU A 417 23.12 2.60 35.91
N GLN A 418 22.31 2.58 36.97
CA GLN A 418 20.85 2.57 36.83
C GLN A 418 20.33 3.84 36.15
N ILE A 419 20.87 5.01 36.53
CA ILE A 419 20.51 6.30 35.94
C ILE A 419 20.86 6.31 34.45
N ILE A 420 22.07 5.85 34.10
CA ILE A 420 22.57 5.86 32.73
C ILE A 420 21.82 4.86 31.86
N VAL A 421 21.43 3.71 32.40
CA VAL A 421 20.54 2.76 31.73
C VAL A 421 19.16 3.40 31.49
N GLN A 422 18.60 4.10 32.48
CA GLN A 422 17.31 4.78 32.32
C GLN A 422 17.37 5.88 31.25
N VAL A 423 18.42 6.71 31.26
CA VAL A 423 18.68 7.72 30.21
C VAL A 423 18.81 7.07 28.84
N ALA A 424 19.58 5.98 28.73
CA ALA A 424 19.76 5.26 27.48
C ALA A 424 18.43 4.69 26.95
N LYS A 425 17.54 4.21 27.84
CA LYS A 425 16.21 3.70 27.48
C LYS A 425 15.28 4.80 26.99
N GLU A 426 15.19 5.89 27.73
CA GLU A 426 14.21 6.95 27.51
C GLU A 426 14.57 7.86 26.33
N TYR A 427 15.87 8.12 26.13
CA TYR A 427 16.39 8.96 25.04
C TYR A 427 17.14 8.16 23.97
N CYS A 428 16.78 6.88 23.79
CA CYS A 428 17.44 5.98 22.85
C CYS A 428 17.41 6.51 21.40
N GLU A 429 16.29 7.07 20.97
CA GLU A 429 16.12 7.65 19.62
C GLU A 429 17.11 8.79 19.36
N GLN A 430 17.40 9.60 20.37
CA GLN A 430 18.32 10.73 20.27
C GLN A 430 19.79 10.29 20.35
N LEU A 431 20.11 9.34 21.25
CA LEU A 431 21.47 8.90 21.52
C LEU A 431 21.99 7.93 20.44
N GLY A 432 21.11 7.07 19.93
CA GLY A 432 21.40 5.98 19.02
C GLY A 432 21.90 4.73 19.74
N VAL A 433 21.32 3.58 19.39
CA VAL A 433 21.59 2.26 20.01
C VAL A 433 23.08 1.90 19.96
N ASP A 434 23.74 2.08 18.82
CA ASP A 434 25.17 1.77 18.63
C ASP A 434 26.09 2.59 19.56
N ALA A 435 25.74 3.85 19.80
CA ALA A 435 26.54 4.73 20.65
C ALA A 435 26.41 4.32 22.12
N CYS A 436 25.20 3.97 22.56
CA CYS A 436 24.94 3.42 23.90
C CYS A 436 25.66 2.07 24.10
N ILE A 437 25.62 1.18 23.10
CA ILE A 437 26.34 -0.10 23.15
C ILE A 437 27.85 0.13 23.30
N LYS A 438 28.45 0.96 22.44
CA LYS A 438 29.88 1.29 22.50
C LYS A 438 30.28 1.90 23.84
N LEU A 439 29.41 2.74 24.42
CA LEU A 439 29.63 3.34 25.72
C LEU A 439 29.70 2.25 26.81
N PHE A 440 28.71 1.37 26.93
CA PHE A 440 28.74 0.34 27.96
C PHE A 440 29.87 -0.69 27.74
N GLU A 441 30.22 -1.00 26.48
CA GLU A 441 31.37 -1.84 26.13
C GLU A 441 32.71 -1.22 26.55
N GLN A 442 32.89 0.09 26.34
CA GLN A 442 34.09 0.83 26.76
C GLN A 442 34.36 0.66 28.26
N PHE A 443 33.30 0.62 29.07
CA PHE A 443 33.40 0.44 30.52
C PHE A 443 33.27 -1.02 30.98
N LYS A 444 33.19 -1.98 30.04
CA LYS A 444 32.96 -3.41 30.31
C LYS A 444 31.74 -3.68 31.21
N SER A 445 30.70 -2.86 31.09
CA SER A 445 29.49 -2.97 31.90
C SER A 445 28.46 -3.87 31.23
N TYR A 446 28.60 -5.18 31.42
CA TYR A 446 27.66 -6.17 30.88
C TYR A 446 26.28 -6.11 31.55
N GLU A 447 26.21 -5.70 32.82
CA GLU A 447 24.92 -5.44 33.51
C GLU A 447 24.18 -4.26 32.86
N GLY A 448 24.90 -3.19 32.49
CA GLY A 448 24.33 -2.05 31.78
C GLY A 448 23.79 -2.43 30.40
N LEU A 449 24.58 -3.17 29.62
CA LEU A 449 24.17 -3.70 28.33
C LEU A 449 22.94 -4.59 28.45
N TYR A 450 22.90 -5.49 29.43
CA TYR A 450 21.76 -6.37 29.66
C TYR A 450 20.48 -5.58 29.95
N PHE A 451 20.49 -4.65 30.91
CA PHE A 451 19.28 -3.91 31.25
C PHE A 451 18.83 -2.95 30.13
N PHE A 452 19.76 -2.36 29.38
CA PHE A 452 19.46 -1.50 28.24
C PHE A 452 18.87 -2.30 27.08
N LEU A 453 19.61 -3.29 26.56
CA LEU A 453 19.20 -4.07 25.39
C LEU A 453 17.94 -4.91 25.66
N GLY A 454 17.70 -5.35 26.90
CA GLY A 454 16.49 -6.09 27.25
C GLY A 454 15.19 -5.32 27.01
N SER A 455 15.21 -3.99 27.08
CA SER A 455 14.05 -3.15 26.75
C SER A 455 13.82 -2.96 25.25
N TYR A 456 14.86 -3.22 24.43
CA TYR A 456 14.86 -2.99 22.99
C TYR A 456 14.79 -4.30 22.17
N LEU A 457 15.00 -5.45 22.83
CA LEU A 457 15.10 -6.76 22.18
C LEU A 457 13.83 -7.15 21.43
N SER A 458 12.64 -6.85 21.97
CA SER A 458 11.36 -7.22 21.32
C SER A 458 11.03 -6.35 20.11
N SER A 459 11.63 -5.17 19.98
CA SER A 459 11.42 -4.22 18.88
C SER A 459 12.53 -4.26 17.82
N SER A 460 13.62 -4.98 18.07
CA SER A 460 14.79 -5.02 17.19
C SER A 460 14.85 -6.31 16.38
N GLU A 461 15.20 -6.20 15.09
CA GLU A 461 15.51 -7.32 14.21
C GLU A 461 17.02 -7.44 13.91
N ASP A 462 17.85 -6.57 14.51
CA ASP A 462 19.30 -6.52 14.25
C ASP A 462 20.05 -7.71 14.90
N PRO A 463 20.75 -8.54 14.11
CA PRO A 463 21.50 -9.68 14.62
C PRO A 463 22.56 -9.35 15.68
N ASP A 464 23.24 -8.21 15.56
CA ASP A 464 24.29 -7.82 16.51
C ASP A 464 23.70 -7.42 17.86
N ILE A 465 22.50 -6.83 17.89
CA ILE A 465 21.79 -6.48 19.12
C ILE A 465 21.39 -7.75 19.88
N HIS A 466 20.80 -8.73 19.18
CA HIS A 466 20.40 -10.00 19.78
C HIS A 466 21.62 -10.78 20.30
N PHE A 467 22.71 -10.83 19.53
CA PHE A 467 23.96 -11.45 19.96
C PHE A 467 24.56 -10.78 21.21
N LYS A 468 24.66 -9.44 21.22
CA LYS A 468 25.21 -8.70 22.37
C LYS A 468 24.34 -8.83 23.62
N TYR A 469 23.02 -8.97 23.46
CA TYR A 469 22.13 -9.27 24.58
C TYR A 469 22.39 -10.67 25.15
N ILE A 470 22.54 -11.68 24.29
CA ILE A 470 22.90 -13.05 24.69
C ILE A 470 24.25 -13.06 25.41
N GLU A 471 25.25 -12.35 24.89
CA GLU A 471 26.58 -12.21 25.50
C GLU A 471 26.49 -11.57 26.89
N ALA A 472 25.74 -10.46 27.01
CA ALA A 472 25.56 -9.75 28.27
C ALA A 472 24.79 -10.59 29.31
N ALA A 473 23.72 -11.28 28.90
CA ALA A 473 22.94 -12.17 29.77
C ALA A 473 23.78 -13.37 30.26
N ALA A 474 24.61 -13.95 29.39
CA ALA A 474 25.52 -15.04 29.75
C ALA A 474 26.59 -14.59 30.76
N LYS A 475 27.24 -13.44 30.51
CA LYS A 475 28.29 -12.90 31.40
C LYS A 475 27.75 -12.40 32.75
N THR A 476 26.47 -12.04 32.82
CA THR A 476 25.79 -11.64 34.07
C THR A 476 25.17 -12.81 34.83
N GLY A 477 25.26 -14.04 34.30
CA GLY A 477 24.74 -15.26 34.94
C GLY A 477 23.23 -15.47 34.81
N GLN A 478 22.54 -14.73 33.93
CA GLN A 478 21.10 -14.84 33.69
C GLN A 478 20.76 -15.96 32.70
N ILE A 479 21.08 -17.21 33.07
CA ILE A 479 21.00 -18.38 32.17
C ILE A 479 19.60 -18.64 31.61
N LYS A 480 18.55 -18.40 32.41
CA LYS A 480 17.14 -18.55 31.96
C LYS A 480 16.79 -17.62 30.82
N GLU A 481 17.37 -16.42 30.81
CA GLU A 481 17.11 -15.43 29.78
C GLU A 481 17.89 -15.78 28.50
N VAL A 482 19.11 -16.30 28.64
CA VAL A 482 19.87 -16.88 27.52
C VAL A 482 19.09 -18.04 26.88
N GLU A 483 18.50 -18.94 27.67
CA GLU A 483 17.64 -20.03 27.18
C GLU A 483 16.40 -19.47 26.44
N ARG A 484 15.73 -18.47 27.02
CA ARG A 484 14.54 -17.84 26.41
C ARG A 484 14.87 -17.22 25.06
N VAL A 485 15.91 -16.39 24.98
CA VAL A 485 16.25 -15.68 23.73
C VAL A 485 16.76 -16.64 22.66
N THR A 486 17.59 -17.62 23.02
CA THR A 486 18.04 -18.65 22.06
C THR A 486 16.88 -19.50 21.54
N ARG A 487 15.80 -19.65 22.32
CA ARG A 487 14.59 -20.39 21.92
C ARG A 487 13.58 -19.54 21.13
N GLU A 488 13.41 -18.27 21.46
CA GLU A 488 12.34 -17.42 20.93
C GLU A 488 12.79 -16.52 19.77
N SER A 489 14.04 -16.03 19.81
CA SER A 489 14.56 -15.13 18.78
C SER A 489 15.04 -15.89 17.55
N ASN A 490 14.82 -15.30 16.37
CA ASN A 490 15.29 -15.79 15.07
C ASN A 490 16.34 -14.86 14.44
N PHE A 491 16.70 -13.77 15.11
CA PHE A 491 17.45 -12.67 14.49
C PHE A 491 18.95 -12.71 14.78
N TYR A 492 19.41 -13.43 15.80
CA TYR A 492 20.85 -13.52 16.12
C TYR A 492 21.63 -14.36 15.08
N ASP A 493 22.91 -14.03 14.90
CA ASP A 493 23.84 -14.84 14.11
C ASP A 493 24.09 -16.18 14.83
N ALA A 494 23.61 -17.26 14.22
CA ALA A 494 23.63 -18.59 14.82
C ALA A 494 25.05 -19.16 14.96
N GLU A 495 25.96 -18.89 14.02
CA GLU A 495 27.34 -19.41 14.06
C GLU A 495 28.16 -18.69 15.13
N LYS A 496 28.06 -17.36 15.16
CA LYS A 496 28.72 -16.52 16.17
C LYS A 496 28.20 -16.83 17.58
N THR A 497 26.89 -17.03 17.73
CA THR A 497 26.25 -17.40 19.00
C THR A 497 26.65 -18.81 19.46
N LYS A 498 26.69 -19.79 18.54
CA LYS A 498 27.15 -21.16 18.84
C LYS A 498 28.57 -21.15 19.38
N ASN A 499 29.50 -20.50 18.67
CA ASN A 499 30.91 -20.46 19.06
C ASN A 499 31.09 -19.80 20.44
N PHE A 500 30.37 -18.70 20.69
CA PHE A 500 30.36 -18.06 22.00
C PHE A 500 29.83 -18.97 23.11
N LEU A 501 28.71 -19.67 22.90
CA LEU A 501 28.12 -20.56 23.93
C LEU A 501 29.01 -21.77 24.23
N MET A 502 29.75 -22.28 23.24
CA MET A 502 30.76 -23.34 23.43
C MET A 502 31.96 -22.84 24.24
N GLU A 503 32.43 -21.62 24.01
CA GLU A 503 33.51 -21.00 24.78
C GLU A 503 33.09 -20.62 26.20
N ALA A 504 31.86 -20.12 26.36
CA ALA A 504 31.33 -19.62 27.63
C ALA A 504 31.10 -20.72 28.67
N LYS A 505 30.99 -21.99 28.25
CA LYS A 505 30.83 -23.17 29.13
C LYS A 505 29.79 -22.97 30.23
N LEU A 506 28.58 -22.61 29.82
CA LEU A 506 27.49 -22.33 30.75
C LEU A 506 27.11 -23.58 31.59
N PRO A 507 26.63 -23.40 32.84
CA PRO A 507 26.22 -24.51 33.71
C PRO A 507 25.07 -25.36 33.16
N ASP A 508 24.23 -24.79 32.29
CA ASP A 508 23.15 -25.49 31.59
C ASP A 508 23.41 -25.45 30.08
N ALA A 509 23.39 -26.62 29.44
CA ALA A 509 23.65 -26.76 28.00
C ALA A 509 22.42 -26.47 27.13
N ARG A 510 21.23 -26.25 27.73
CA ARG A 510 19.99 -25.97 26.98
C ARG A 510 20.08 -24.82 25.97
N PRO A 511 20.71 -23.66 26.28
CA PRO A 511 20.82 -22.59 25.30
C PRO A 511 21.62 -23.00 24.07
N LEU A 512 22.69 -23.80 24.25
CA LEU A 512 23.47 -24.34 23.14
C LEU A 512 22.65 -25.35 22.34
N ILE A 513 21.88 -26.22 23.02
CA ILE A 513 20.97 -27.17 22.37
C ILE A 513 19.93 -26.45 21.50
N ASN A 514 19.33 -25.37 22.01
CA ASN A 514 18.31 -24.59 21.26
C ASN A 514 18.89 -23.99 19.97
N VAL A 515 20.09 -23.40 20.02
CA VAL A 515 20.75 -22.84 18.83
C VAL A 515 21.09 -23.95 17.84
N CYS A 516 21.70 -25.04 18.31
CA CYS A 516 22.15 -26.10 17.41
C CYS A 516 21.01 -26.91 16.78
N ASP A 517 19.91 -27.17 17.50
CA ASP A 517 18.72 -27.84 16.96
C ASP A 517 18.02 -26.97 15.91
N ARG A 518 17.82 -25.67 16.20
CA ARG A 518 17.10 -24.75 15.31
C ARG A 518 17.83 -24.49 13.99
N PHE A 519 19.16 -24.39 14.03
CA PHE A 519 19.97 -24.03 12.86
C PHE A 519 20.71 -25.21 12.22
N GLY A 520 20.44 -26.46 12.66
CA GLY A 520 20.99 -27.66 12.05
C GLY A 520 22.44 -27.99 12.41
N PHE A 521 23.01 -27.38 13.45
CA PHE A 521 24.37 -27.69 13.97
C PHE A 521 24.40 -28.89 14.92
N VAL A 522 23.57 -29.90 14.66
CA VAL A 522 23.42 -31.10 15.50
C VAL A 522 24.73 -31.92 15.62
N PRO A 523 25.53 -32.09 14.54
CA PRO A 523 26.83 -32.77 14.64
C PRO A 523 27.79 -32.06 15.60
N ASP A 524 27.96 -30.74 15.45
CA ASP A 524 28.84 -29.92 16.31
C ASP A 524 28.42 -29.96 17.79
N LEU A 525 27.10 -29.93 18.03
CA LEU A 525 26.53 -30.09 19.38
C LEU A 525 26.87 -31.46 19.97
N THR A 526 26.69 -32.52 19.17
CA THR A 526 26.90 -33.89 19.62
C THR A 526 28.38 -34.13 19.97
N HIS A 527 29.29 -33.69 19.10
CA HIS A 527 30.73 -33.74 19.34
C HIS A 527 31.12 -32.95 20.59
N TYR A 528 30.59 -31.74 20.76
CA TYR A 528 30.86 -30.91 21.94
C TYR A 528 30.36 -31.56 23.24
N LEU A 529 29.12 -32.07 23.24
CA LEU A 529 28.54 -32.72 24.42
C LEU A 529 29.27 -34.03 24.77
N TYR A 530 29.69 -34.80 23.77
CA TYR A 530 30.45 -36.03 23.95
C TYR A 530 31.85 -35.74 24.51
N THR A 531 32.61 -34.83 23.89
CA THR A 531 33.96 -34.44 24.31
C THR A 531 34.00 -33.89 25.75
N ASN A 532 32.92 -33.25 26.19
CA ASN A 532 32.78 -32.73 27.56
C ASN A 532 32.11 -33.70 28.56
N ASN A 533 31.95 -34.98 28.20
CA ASN A 533 31.32 -36.03 29.04
C ASN A 533 29.87 -35.73 29.48
N MET A 534 29.09 -35.03 28.67
CA MET A 534 27.70 -34.62 28.96
C MET A 534 26.65 -35.57 28.36
N LEU A 535 26.82 -36.89 28.51
CA LEU A 535 25.97 -37.92 27.87
C LEU A 535 24.47 -37.81 28.21
N ARG A 536 24.12 -37.36 29.42
CA ARG A 536 22.72 -37.15 29.85
C ARG A 536 21.99 -36.08 29.02
N TYR A 537 22.73 -35.09 28.52
CA TYR A 537 22.16 -34.05 27.65
C TYR A 537 21.93 -34.58 26.23
N ILE A 538 22.77 -35.51 25.76
CA ILE A 538 22.58 -36.20 24.48
C ILE A 538 21.32 -37.09 24.53
N GLU A 539 21.17 -37.91 25.58
CA GLU A 539 19.95 -38.71 25.79
C GLU A 539 18.71 -37.81 25.93
N GLY A 540 18.80 -36.76 26.74
CA GLY A 540 17.71 -35.81 26.96
C GLY A 540 17.29 -35.07 25.67
N TYR A 541 18.24 -34.72 24.81
CA TYR A 541 17.98 -34.09 23.52
C TYR A 541 17.19 -35.02 22.59
N VAL A 542 17.67 -36.25 22.41
CA VAL A 542 17.06 -37.25 21.52
C VAL A 542 15.70 -37.74 22.05
N GLN A 543 15.52 -37.84 23.38
CA GLN A 543 14.26 -38.30 23.97
C GLN A 543 13.19 -37.21 24.12
N LYS A 544 13.57 -35.98 24.49
CA LYS A 544 12.62 -34.93 24.92
C LYS A 544 12.57 -33.71 24.02
N VAL A 545 13.62 -33.41 23.27
CA VAL A 545 13.71 -32.19 22.46
C VAL A 545 13.32 -32.50 21.02
N ASN A 546 14.09 -33.35 20.33
CA ASN A 546 13.83 -33.66 18.93
C ASN A 546 14.25 -35.10 18.56
N PRO A 547 13.33 -36.08 18.70
CA PRO A 547 13.50 -37.46 18.26
C PRO A 547 13.86 -37.61 16.77
N GLY A 548 13.42 -36.68 15.91
CA GLY A 548 13.67 -36.73 14.47
C GLY A 548 15.13 -36.55 14.09
N ASN A 549 15.91 -35.84 14.93
CA ASN A 549 17.34 -35.61 14.73
C ASN A 549 18.24 -36.75 15.25
N ALA A 550 17.65 -37.81 15.81
CA ALA A 550 18.39 -38.97 16.32
C ALA A 550 19.37 -39.61 15.31
N PRO A 551 19.06 -39.72 14.00
CA PRO A 551 20.01 -40.25 13.01
C PRO A 551 21.33 -39.47 12.94
N LEU A 552 21.28 -38.13 12.97
CA LEU A 552 22.46 -37.27 12.89
C LEU A 552 23.31 -37.38 14.16
N VAL A 553 22.65 -37.48 15.32
CA VAL A 553 23.32 -37.71 16.61
C VAL A 553 24.01 -39.07 16.61
N VAL A 554 23.34 -40.13 16.14
CA VAL A 554 23.94 -41.47 16.03
C VAL A 554 25.11 -41.47 15.04
N GLY A 555 24.96 -40.78 13.90
CA GLY A 555 26.04 -40.61 12.92
C GLY A 555 27.29 -39.98 13.53
N GLN A 556 27.14 -38.84 14.22
CA GLN A 556 28.27 -38.18 14.88
C GLN A 556 28.86 -39.02 16.03
N LEU A 557 28.03 -39.69 16.85
CA LEU A 557 28.52 -40.58 17.90
C LEU A 557 29.33 -41.76 17.36
N LEU A 558 29.00 -42.23 16.15
CA LEU A 558 29.79 -43.25 15.46
C LEU A 558 31.13 -42.70 14.95
N ASP A 559 31.17 -41.45 14.48
CA ASP A 559 32.42 -40.77 14.10
C ASP A 559 33.33 -40.51 15.30
N ASP A 560 32.73 -40.21 16.47
CA ASP A 560 33.43 -39.96 17.73
C ASP A 560 33.85 -41.26 18.47
N GLU A 561 33.73 -42.43 17.83
CA GLU A 561 34.06 -43.75 18.38
C GLU A 561 33.33 -44.10 19.70
N CYS A 562 32.09 -43.64 19.86
CA CYS A 562 31.28 -43.92 21.04
C CYS A 562 30.97 -45.43 21.20
N PRO A 563 30.94 -45.98 22.43
CA PRO A 563 30.62 -47.39 22.65
C PRO A 563 29.26 -47.81 22.05
N GLU A 564 29.27 -48.92 21.29
CA GLU A 564 28.09 -49.43 20.59
C GLU A 564 26.90 -49.70 21.53
N ASP A 565 27.13 -50.03 22.80
CA ASP A 565 26.06 -50.28 23.78
C ASP A 565 25.27 -49.03 24.14
N PHE A 566 25.93 -47.86 24.21
CA PHE A 566 25.26 -46.58 24.43
C PHE A 566 24.41 -46.20 23.21
N ILE A 567 24.95 -46.40 22.00
CA ILE A 567 24.23 -46.13 20.74
C ILE A 567 23.00 -47.03 20.61
N LYS A 568 23.14 -48.33 20.90
CA LYS A 568 22.02 -49.28 20.94
C LYS A 568 20.98 -48.86 21.97
N GLY A 569 21.41 -48.49 23.18
CA GLY A 569 20.53 -47.98 24.24
C GLY A 569 19.76 -46.73 23.82
N LEU A 570 20.43 -45.79 23.14
CA LEU A 570 19.84 -44.55 22.63
C LEU A 570 18.78 -44.84 21.55
N ILE A 571 19.10 -45.66 20.55
CA ILE A 571 18.18 -46.07 19.47
C ILE A 571 16.96 -46.80 20.07
N LEU A 572 17.20 -47.72 21.02
CA LEU A 572 16.14 -48.44 21.72
C LEU A 572 15.33 -47.56 22.69
N SER A 573 15.79 -46.36 23.03
CA SER A 573 15.01 -45.44 23.88
C SER A 573 13.98 -44.62 23.09
N VAL A 574 14.14 -44.50 21.77
CA VAL A 574 13.32 -43.62 20.90
C VAL A 574 12.65 -44.40 19.75
N ARG A 575 12.47 -45.71 19.93
CA ARG A 575 12.06 -46.69 18.89
C ARG A 575 10.89 -46.26 18.00
N SER A 576 9.83 -45.68 18.56
CA SER A 576 8.59 -45.37 17.84
C SER A 576 8.61 -44.05 17.08
N LEU A 577 9.56 -43.17 17.37
CA LEU A 577 9.63 -41.81 16.82
C LEU A 577 10.83 -41.61 15.88
N LEU A 578 11.58 -42.69 15.61
CA LEU A 578 12.85 -42.62 14.91
C LEU A 578 12.64 -42.80 13.40
N PRO A 579 13.04 -41.83 12.55
CA PRO A 579 13.00 -41.99 11.11
C PRO A 579 14.03 -43.04 10.67
N VAL A 580 13.53 -44.16 10.14
CA VAL A 580 14.35 -45.34 9.83
C VAL A 580 15.29 -45.09 8.66
N GLU A 581 14.83 -44.44 7.60
CA GLU A 581 15.63 -44.19 6.38
C GLU A 581 16.92 -43.40 6.66
N PRO A 582 16.88 -42.19 7.29
CA PRO A 582 18.11 -41.45 7.59
C PRO A 582 19.02 -42.19 8.58
N LEU A 583 18.48 -42.97 9.52
CA LEU A 583 19.29 -43.76 10.46
C LEU A 583 20.08 -44.86 9.74
N VAL A 584 19.44 -45.53 8.79
CA VAL A 584 20.05 -46.57 7.96
C VAL A 584 21.15 -45.96 7.11
N GLU A 585 20.93 -44.80 6.49
CA GLU A 585 21.95 -44.10 5.69
C GLU A 585 23.18 -43.71 6.52
N GLU A 586 22.99 -43.12 7.70
CA GLU A 586 24.10 -42.71 8.57
C GLU A 586 24.91 -43.91 9.09
N CYS A 587 24.24 -45.04 9.36
CA CYS A 587 24.91 -46.29 9.69
C CYS A 587 25.60 -46.95 8.48
N GLU A 588 25.01 -46.84 7.27
CA GLU A 588 25.53 -47.41 6.01
C GLU A 588 26.80 -46.70 5.57
N LYS A 589 26.84 -45.36 5.59
CA LYS A 589 28.04 -44.55 5.27
C LYS A 589 29.27 -44.98 6.09
N ARG A 590 29.04 -45.45 7.32
CA ARG A 590 30.07 -45.84 8.28
C ARG A 590 30.31 -47.34 8.35
N ASN A 591 29.68 -48.13 7.47
CA ASN A 591 29.76 -49.60 7.43
C ASN A 591 29.33 -50.30 8.74
N ARG A 592 28.39 -49.71 9.49
CA ARG A 592 27.91 -50.21 10.80
C ARG A 592 26.43 -50.64 10.80
N LEU A 593 25.89 -51.04 9.64
CA LEU A 593 24.49 -51.48 9.48
C LEU A 593 24.05 -52.59 10.45
N ARG A 594 24.98 -53.46 10.90
CA ARG A 594 24.70 -54.53 11.87
C ARG A 594 24.28 -54.03 13.25
N LEU A 595 24.53 -52.76 13.59
CA LEU A 595 24.04 -52.16 14.82
C LEU A 595 22.51 -52.09 14.88
N LEU A 596 21.88 -52.01 13.71
CA LEU A 596 20.43 -51.84 13.58
C LEU A 596 19.66 -53.17 13.56
N THR A 597 20.34 -54.33 13.53
CA THR A 597 19.68 -55.64 13.37
C THR A 597 18.59 -55.88 14.40
N GLN A 598 18.89 -55.72 15.70
CA GLN A 598 17.92 -55.95 16.78
C GLN A 598 16.73 -54.97 16.72
N PHE A 599 16.97 -53.74 16.26
CA PHE A 599 15.92 -52.73 16.09
C PHE A 599 15.00 -53.07 14.91
N LEU A 600 15.57 -53.42 13.76
CA LEU A 600 14.83 -53.74 12.54
C LEU A 600 14.03 -55.05 12.67
N GLU A 601 14.60 -56.08 13.32
CA GLU A 601 13.90 -57.34 13.58
C GLU A 601 12.69 -57.16 14.51
N HIS A 602 12.82 -56.31 15.54
CA HIS A 602 11.69 -55.97 16.42
C HIS A 602 10.57 -55.27 15.63
N LEU A 603 10.89 -54.29 14.78
CA LEU A 603 9.89 -53.60 13.95
C LEU A 603 9.16 -54.54 12.98
N VAL A 604 9.87 -55.51 12.41
CA VAL A 604 9.26 -56.53 11.53
C VAL A 604 8.39 -57.50 12.32
N SER A 605 8.81 -57.90 13.53
CA SER A 605 8.01 -58.78 14.41
C SER A 605 6.72 -58.12 14.91
N GLU A 606 6.72 -56.79 15.03
CA GLU A 606 5.54 -55.96 15.36
C GLU A 606 4.61 -55.73 14.16
N GLY A 607 4.97 -56.23 12.97
CA GLY A 607 4.14 -56.16 11.76
C GLY A 607 4.34 -54.91 10.91
N SER A 608 5.48 -54.22 11.02
CA SER A 608 5.79 -53.08 10.14
C SER A 608 5.79 -53.49 8.67
N GLN A 609 5.21 -52.64 7.82
CA GLN A 609 5.23 -52.76 6.35
C GLN A 609 6.15 -51.71 5.71
N ASP A 610 6.95 -51.01 6.51
CA ASP A 610 7.81 -49.93 6.04
C ASP A 610 8.90 -50.45 5.10
N VAL A 611 8.91 -49.94 3.87
CA VAL A 611 9.84 -50.29 2.80
C VAL A 611 11.29 -50.09 3.24
N HIS A 612 11.60 -49.04 4.00
CA HIS A 612 12.97 -48.74 4.42
C HIS A 612 13.49 -49.73 5.47
N VAL A 613 12.62 -50.21 6.36
CA VAL A 613 12.94 -51.28 7.32
C VAL A 613 13.31 -52.57 6.59
N HIS A 614 12.48 -52.97 5.61
CA HIS A 614 12.70 -54.19 4.84
C HIS A 614 13.89 -54.08 3.87
N ASN A 615 14.17 -52.90 3.32
CA ASN A 615 15.37 -52.63 2.53
C ASN A 615 16.64 -52.80 3.37
N ALA A 616 16.69 -52.17 4.55
CA ALA A 616 17.83 -52.26 5.45
C ALA A 616 18.06 -53.70 5.94
N LEU A 617 16.98 -54.41 6.31
CA LEU A 617 17.05 -55.81 6.70
C LEU A 617 17.50 -56.69 5.53
N GLY A 618 17.01 -56.44 4.31
CA GLY A 618 17.45 -57.11 3.09
C GLY A 618 18.96 -56.94 2.85
N LYS A 619 19.47 -55.71 2.94
CA LYS A 619 20.92 -55.44 2.85
C LYS A 619 21.71 -56.22 3.91
N ILE A 620 21.24 -56.25 5.16
CA ILE A 620 21.90 -56.99 6.26
C ILE A 620 21.89 -58.51 6.02
N ILE A 621 20.79 -59.07 5.50
CA ILE A 621 20.65 -60.51 5.21
C ILE A 621 21.57 -60.93 4.06
N ILE A 622 21.67 -60.09 3.01
CA ILE A 622 22.62 -60.29 1.90
C ILE A 622 24.06 -60.23 2.43
N ASP A 623 24.36 -59.29 3.34
CA ASP A 623 25.67 -59.17 3.98
C ASP A 623 26.05 -60.34 4.87
N SER A 624 25.04 -60.95 5.49
CA SER A 624 25.20 -62.08 6.42
C SER A 624 25.11 -63.43 5.71
N ASN A 625 24.85 -63.45 4.40
CA ASN A 625 24.64 -64.63 3.55
C ASN A 625 23.66 -65.66 4.14
N ASN A 626 22.57 -65.18 4.75
CA ASN A 626 21.57 -66.04 5.40
C ASN A 626 20.32 -66.21 4.52
N ASN A 627 20.32 -67.21 3.63
CA ASN A 627 19.22 -67.49 2.69
C ASN A 627 18.61 -66.26 1.96
N PRO A 628 19.44 -65.44 1.28
CA PRO A 628 18.98 -64.20 0.64
C PRO A 628 17.94 -64.42 -0.46
N GLU A 629 18.02 -65.52 -1.22
CA GLU A 629 17.07 -65.85 -2.29
C GLU A 629 15.64 -66.07 -1.75
N HIS A 630 15.52 -66.70 -0.57
CA HIS A 630 14.22 -66.90 0.10
C HIS A 630 13.64 -65.55 0.53
N PHE A 631 14.44 -64.68 1.14
CA PHE A 631 13.98 -63.34 1.53
C PHE A 631 13.52 -62.52 0.31
N LEU A 632 14.30 -62.51 -0.78
CA LEU A 632 13.99 -61.76 -2.00
C LEU A 632 12.72 -62.28 -2.69
N THR A 633 12.40 -63.56 -2.56
CA THR A 633 11.21 -64.15 -3.19
C THR A 633 9.96 -64.04 -2.31
N THR A 634 10.11 -64.21 -0.99
CA THR A 634 8.99 -64.33 -0.05
C THR A 634 8.55 -63.00 0.55
N ASN A 635 9.45 -62.01 0.68
CA ASN A 635 9.10 -60.73 1.29
C ASN A 635 8.48 -59.76 0.26
N PRO A 636 7.23 -59.28 0.48
CA PRO A 636 6.56 -58.37 -0.45
C PRO A 636 6.81 -56.87 -0.16
N TYR A 637 7.54 -56.50 0.89
CA TYR A 637 7.60 -55.11 1.36
C TYR A 637 8.91 -54.38 1.06
N TYR A 638 9.96 -55.07 0.58
CA TYR A 638 11.20 -54.39 0.16
C TYR A 638 11.08 -53.79 -1.24
N ASP A 639 11.80 -52.69 -1.48
CA ASP A 639 11.99 -52.07 -2.79
C ASP A 639 13.08 -52.81 -3.58
N SER A 640 12.63 -53.43 -4.67
CA SER A 640 13.47 -54.15 -5.62
C SER A 640 14.58 -53.31 -6.25
N ARG A 641 14.40 -52.00 -6.42
CA ARG A 641 15.43 -51.13 -7.01
C ARG A 641 16.61 -50.91 -6.07
N VAL A 642 16.30 -50.59 -4.83
CA VAL A 642 17.31 -50.28 -3.79
C VAL A 642 18.07 -51.55 -3.41
N VAL A 643 17.36 -52.64 -3.13
CA VAL A 643 17.98 -53.92 -2.76
C VAL A 643 18.68 -54.55 -3.97
N GLY A 644 18.09 -54.47 -5.16
CA GLY A 644 18.71 -54.96 -6.40
C GLY A 644 20.05 -54.27 -6.68
N LYS A 645 20.12 -52.93 -6.55
CA LYS A 645 21.35 -52.16 -6.79
C LYS A 645 22.44 -52.51 -5.78
N TYR A 646 22.04 -52.86 -4.57
CA TYR A 646 22.95 -53.36 -3.55
C TYR A 646 23.46 -54.77 -3.88
N CYS A 647 22.57 -55.66 -4.38
CA CYS A 647 22.93 -56.99 -4.86
C CYS A 647 23.89 -56.95 -6.05
N GLU A 648 23.79 -55.98 -6.98
CA GLU A 648 24.66 -55.88 -8.17
C GLU A 648 26.15 -55.98 -7.83
N LYS A 649 26.57 -55.39 -6.71
CA LYS A 649 27.97 -55.36 -6.26
C LYS A 649 28.43 -56.66 -5.61
N ARG A 650 27.51 -57.49 -5.12
CA ARG A 650 27.80 -58.70 -4.33
C ARG A 650 27.52 -59.98 -5.09
N ASP A 651 26.31 -60.09 -5.64
CA ASP A 651 25.86 -61.21 -6.46
C ASP A 651 24.87 -60.71 -7.55
N PRO A 652 25.34 -60.62 -8.82
CA PRO A 652 24.50 -60.24 -9.94
C PRO A 652 23.28 -61.14 -10.17
N THR A 653 23.29 -62.39 -9.73
CA THR A 653 22.16 -63.32 -9.91
C THR A 653 21.03 -63.02 -8.91
N LEU A 654 21.37 -62.68 -7.67
CA LEU A 654 20.40 -62.20 -6.66
C LEU A 654 19.81 -60.84 -7.04
N ALA A 655 20.57 -60.00 -7.73
CA ALA A 655 20.06 -58.74 -8.28
C ALA A 655 18.96 -59.00 -9.32
N VAL A 656 19.15 -59.98 -10.21
CA VAL A 656 18.13 -60.39 -11.19
C VAL A 656 16.85 -60.87 -10.50
N VAL A 657 16.95 -61.64 -9.40
CA VAL A 657 15.77 -62.08 -8.63
C VAL A 657 15.02 -60.89 -8.02
N ALA A 658 15.76 -59.95 -7.41
CA ALA A 658 15.18 -58.74 -6.82
C ALA A 658 14.47 -57.88 -7.87
N TYR A 659 15.12 -57.61 -9.00
CA TYR A 659 14.55 -56.80 -10.09
C TYR A 659 13.38 -57.48 -10.80
N ARG A 660 13.43 -58.81 -10.96
CA ARG A 660 12.33 -59.60 -11.55
C ARG A 660 11.05 -59.46 -10.74
N ARG A 661 11.14 -59.50 -9.41
CA ARG A 661 9.99 -59.30 -8.51
C ARG A 661 9.39 -57.90 -8.66
N GLY A 662 10.24 -56.88 -8.74
CA GLY A 662 9.83 -55.47 -8.80
C GLY A 662 9.54 -54.93 -10.19
N GLN A 663 9.56 -55.78 -11.23
CA GLN A 663 9.38 -55.35 -12.63
C GLN A 663 10.33 -54.20 -13.02
N CYS A 664 11.56 -54.24 -12.52
CA CYS A 664 12.58 -53.22 -12.77
C CYS A 664 13.35 -53.57 -14.06
N ASP A 665 12.69 -53.36 -15.20
CA ASP A 665 13.16 -53.86 -16.48
C ASP A 665 14.52 -53.26 -16.91
N ASP A 666 14.69 -51.94 -16.74
CA ASP A 666 15.90 -51.22 -17.15
C ASP A 666 17.14 -51.62 -16.33
N GLU A 667 16.98 -51.75 -15.01
CA GLU A 667 18.06 -52.18 -14.12
C GLU A 667 18.43 -53.65 -14.37
N LEU A 668 17.44 -54.52 -14.61
CA LEU A 668 17.68 -55.93 -14.94
C LEU A 668 18.47 -56.07 -16.25
N ILE A 669 18.10 -55.32 -17.30
CA ILE A 669 18.83 -55.31 -18.57
C ILE A 669 20.27 -54.85 -18.37
N ASN A 670 20.49 -53.78 -17.62
CA ASN A 670 21.84 -53.24 -17.39
C ASN A 670 22.73 -54.23 -16.65
N VAL A 671 22.21 -54.92 -15.63
CA VAL A 671 22.96 -55.91 -14.86
C VAL A 671 23.26 -57.15 -15.67
N THR A 672 22.29 -57.62 -16.44
CA THR A 672 22.48 -58.79 -17.29
C THR A 672 23.45 -58.53 -18.44
N ASN A 673 23.38 -57.36 -19.08
CA ASN A 673 24.36 -56.93 -20.09
C ASN A 673 25.78 -56.82 -19.52
N LYS A 674 25.96 -56.15 -18.38
CA LYS A 674 27.28 -55.98 -17.74
C LYS A 674 27.93 -57.30 -17.33
N ASN A 675 27.14 -58.28 -16.90
CA ASN A 675 27.64 -59.55 -16.38
C ASN A 675 27.49 -60.72 -17.38
N SER A 676 27.16 -60.43 -18.65
CA SER A 676 26.94 -61.44 -19.70
C SER A 676 25.89 -62.51 -19.38
N LEU A 677 24.86 -62.15 -18.60
CA LEU A 677 23.76 -63.05 -18.17
C LEU A 677 22.61 -63.10 -19.20
N PHE A 678 22.94 -63.17 -20.49
CA PHE A 678 21.98 -63.09 -21.60
C PHE A 678 20.91 -64.19 -21.59
N LYS A 679 21.20 -65.36 -21.00
CA LYS A 679 20.23 -66.44 -20.85
C LYS A 679 19.09 -66.10 -19.89
N LEU A 680 19.40 -65.42 -18.77
CA LEU A 680 18.39 -64.98 -17.81
C LEU A 680 17.61 -63.79 -18.36
N GLN A 681 18.29 -62.90 -19.08
CA GLN A 681 17.68 -61.78 -19.78
C GLN A 681 16.68 -62.25 -20.85
N ALA A 682 17.06 -63.21 -21.70
CA ALA A 682 16.19 -63.75 -22.74
C ALA A 682 14.92 -64.38 -22.16
N ARG A 683 15.05 -65.15 -21.07
CA ARG A 683 13.89 -65.72 -20.36
C ARG A 683 12.97 -64.64 -19.80
N TYR A 684 13.54 -63.61 -19.19
CA TYR A 684 12.78 -62.52 -18.60
C TYR A 684 11.99 -61.72 -19.65
N VAL A 685 12.64 -61.33 -20.74
CA VAL A 685 12.02 -60.55 -21.83
C VAL A 685 10.88 -61.33 -22.49
N VAL A 686 11.08 -62.63 -22.74
CA VAL A 686 10.04 -63.51 -23.30
C VAL A 686 8.88 -63.72 -22.34
N GLU A 687 9.12 -63.87 -21.03
CA GLU A 687 8.07 -64.01 -20.03
C GLU A 687 7.26 -62.72 -19.81
N ARG A 688 7.90 -61.54 -19.87
CA ARG A 688 7.24 -60.24 -19.67
C ARG A 688 6.25 -59.90 -20.77
N MET A 689 6.51 -60.33 -22.01
CA MET A 689 5.67 -60.06 -23.20
C MET A 689 5.38 -58.56 -23.41
N ASP A 690 6.23 -57.68 -22.91
CA ASP A 690 6.01 -56.23 -22.93
C ASP A 690 6.64 -55.56 -24.16
N GLY A 691 5.87 -54.70 -24.83
CA GLY A 691 6.26 -54.08 -26.11
C GLY A 691 7.40 -53.07 -25.95
N ASP A 692 7.34 -52.23 -24.93
CA ASP A 692 8.33 -51.18 -24.68
C ASP A 692 9.67 -51.80 -24.27
N LEU A 693 9.62 -52.90 -23.51
CA LEU A 693 10.80 -53.69 -23.18
C LEU A 693 11.50 -54.26 -24.42
N TRP A 694 10.73 -54.80 -25.35
CA TRP A 694 11.23 -55.34 -26.62
C TRP A 694 11.90 -54.26 -27.48
N GLU A 695 11.30 -53.07 -27.57
CA GLU A 695 11.86 -51.96 -28.34
C GLU A 695 13.23 -51.51 -27.80
N LYS A 696 13.36 -51.43 -26.47
CA LYS A 696 14.63 -51.06 -25.82
C LYS A 696 15.74 -52.07 -26.08
N VAL A 697 15.46 -53.37 -25.92
CA VAL A 697 16.51 -54.39 -26.06
C VAL A 697 16.86 -54.68 -27.51
N LEU A 698 15.92 -54.49 -28.43
CA LEU A 698 16.12 -54.66 -29.88
C LEU A 698 16.57 -53.38 -30.59
N ASN A 699 16.85 -52.30 -29.87
CA ASN A 699 17.34 -51.05 -30.45
C ASN A 699 18.65 -51.31 -31.24
N PRO A 700 18.78 -50.82 -32.49
CA PRO A 700 19.99 -50.94 -33.30
C PRO A 700 21.27 -50.41 -32.64
N GLU A 701 21.17 -49.43 -31.74
CA GLU A 701 22.32 -48.86 -31.02
C GLU A 701 22.79 -49.72 -29.84
N ASN A 702 22.04 -50.75 -29.45
CA ASN A 702 22.42 -51.63 -28.34
C ASN A 702 23.53 -52.60 -28.78
N GLU A 703 24.72 -52.47 -28.19
CA GLU A 703 25.89 -53.31 -28.46
C GLU A 703 25.64 -54.81 -28.22
N TYR A 704 24.78 -55.14 -27.25
CA TYR A 704 24.48 -56.51 -26.82
C TYR A 704 23.28 -57.13 -27.56
N ARG A 705 22.67 -56.39 -28.50
CA ARG A 705 21.48 -56.79 -29.27
C ARG A 705 21.62 -58.18 -29.86
N ARG A 706 22.76 -58.49 -30.48
CA ARG A 706 22.98 -59.77 -31.17
C ARG A 706 23.03 -60.96 -30.21
N GLN A 707 23.72 -60.81 -29.09
CA GLN A 707 23.85 -61.88 -28.08
C GLN A 707 22.52 -62.19 -27.40
N LEU A 708 21.67 -61.17 -27.20
CA LEU A 708 20.32 -61.38 -26.71
C LEU A 708 19.46 -62.10 -27.75
N ILE A 709 19.48 -61.66 -29.02
CA ILE A 709 18.72 -62.30 -30.11
C ILE A 709 19.12 -63.77 -30.23
N ASP A 710 20.42 -64.07 -30.22
CA ASP A 710 20.93 -65.44 -30.29
C ASP A 710 20.34 -66.30 -29.16
N GLN A 711 20.34 -65.82 -27.91
CA GLN A 711 19.79 -66.56 -26.76
C GLN A 711 18.26 -66.65 -26.76
N VAL A 712 17.56 -65.66 -27.31
CA VAL A 712 16.10 -65.70 -27.51
C VAL A 712 15.73 -66.81 -28.50
N VAL A 713 16.43 -66.87 -29.63
CA VAL A 713 16.22 -67.88 -30.69
C VAL A 713 16.70 -69.28 -30.25
N SER A 714 17.85 -69.38 -29.57
CA SER A 714 18.47 -70.67 -29.23
C SER A 714 17.96 -71.30 -27.94
N THR A 715 17.39 -70.52 -27.01
CA THR A 715 17.15 -70.99 -25.64
C THR A 715 15.78 -70.61 -25.08
N ALA A 716 15.43 -69.32 -25.06
CA ALA A 716 14.18 -68.89 -24.40
C ALA A 716 12.91 -69.34 -25.14
N LEU A 717 12.88 -69.25 -26.48
CA LEU A 717 11.71 -69.63 -27.28
C LEU A 717 11.56 -71.15 -27.49
N PRO A 718 12.62 -71.95 -27.70
CA PRO A 718 12.50 -73.42 -27.74
C PRO A 718 12.02 -74.02 -26.42
N GLU A 719 12.35 -73.40 -25.28
CA GLU A 719 11.87 -73.80 -23.95
C GLU A 719 10.43 -73.32 -23.69
N SER A 720 9.95 -72.30 -24.40
CA SER A 720 8.60 -71.76 -24.24
C SER A 720 7.55 -72.69 -24.85
N LYS A 721 6.51 -72.97 -24.07
CA LYS A 721 5.32 -73.72 -24.51
C LYS A 721 4.13 -72.80 -24.79
N SER A 722 4.28 -71.49 -24.64
CA SER A 722 3.18 -70.52 -24.78
C SER A 722 3.13 -69.92 -26.19
N PRO A 723 2.02 -70.09 -26.93
CA PRO A 723 1.83 -69.43 -28.22
C PRO A 723 1.87 -67.89 -28.14
N GLU A 724 1.48 -67.33 -26.99
CA GLU A 724 1.42 -65.88 -26.76
C GLU A 724 2.82 -65.26 -26.67
N GLN A 725 3.75 -65.94 -25.98
CA GLN A 725 5.15 -65.52 -25.88
C GLN A 725 5.86 -65.52 -27.25
N VAL A 726 5.56 -66.55 -28.06
CA VAL A 726 6.08 -66.65 -29.44
C VAL A 726 5.51 -65.51 -30.31
N SER A 727 4.20 -65.27 -30.24
CA SER A 727 3.54 -64.19 -31.00
C SER A 727 4.06 -62.80 -30.62
N ALA A 728 4.22 -62.52 -29.33
CA ALA A 728 4.76 -61.25 -28.85
C ALA A 728 6.20 -61.02 -29.34
N THR A 729 7.02 -62.08 -29.33
CA THR A 729 8.41 -62.00 -29.81
C THR A 729 8.49 -61.79 -31.33
N VAL A 730 7.63 -62.48 -32.10
CA VAL A 730 7.52 -62.29 -33.56
C VAL A 730 7.13 -60.85 -33.90
N LYS A 731 6.13 -60.29 -33.20
CA LYS A 731 5.69 -58.90 -33.39
C LYS A 731 6.81 -57.89 -33.06
N ALA A 732 7.56 -58.15 -31.99
CA ALA A 732 8.72 -57.35 -31.62
C ALA A 732 9.81 -57.36 -32.70
N PHE A 733 10.14 -58.53 -33.25
CA PHE A 733 11.16 -58.68 -34.30
C PHE A 733 10.74 -58.02 -35.61
N MET A 734 9.45 -58.09 -35.97
CA MET A 734 8.89 -57.36 -37.12
C MET A 734 9.01 -55.84 -36.94
N THR A 735 8.71 -55.34 -35.75
CA THR A 735 8.77 -53.90 -35.44
C THR A 735 10.22 -53.40 -35.46
N ALA A 736 11.17 -54.25 -35.05
CA ALA A 736 12.59 -53.95 -35.02
C ALA A 736 13.32 -54.15 -36.38
N ASP A 737 12.57 -54.42 -37.46
CA ASP A 737 13.07 -54.64 -38.82
C ASP A 737 14.18 -55.72 -38.91
N LEU A 738 13.92 -56.88 -38.29
CA LEU A 738 14.82 -58.04 -38.27
C LEU A 738 14.25 -59.22 -39.10
N PRO A 739 14.13 -59.08 -40.44
CA PRO A 739 13.42 -60.07 -41.24
C PRO A 739 14.17 -61.40 -41.39
N HIS A 740 15.50 -61.41 -41.36
CA HIS A 740 16.30 -62.64 -41.53
C HIS A 740 16.23 -63.52 -40.29
N GLU A 741 16.37 -62.93 -39.12
CA GLU A 741 16.26 -63.58 -37.81
C GLU A 741 14.83 -64.05 -37.56
N LEU A 742 13.83 -63.29 -38.04
CA LEU A 742 12.43 -63.69 -37.99
C LEU A 742 12.14 -64.90 -38.88
N ILE A 743 12.71 -64.96 -40.09
CA ILE A 743 12.60 -66.14 -40.96
C ILE A 743 13.27 -67.35 -40.28
N GLU A 744 14.49 -67.21 -39.74
CA GLU A 744 15.16 -68.32 -39.06
C GLU A 744 14.36 -68.84 -37.85
N LEU A 745 13.77 -67.92 -37.08
CA LEU A 745 12.91 -68.26 -35.95
C LEU A 745 11.64 -68.99 -36.42
N LEU A 746 10.93 -68.42 -37.39
CA LEU A 746 9.68 -68.97 -37.90
C LEU A 746 9.92 -70.31 -38.63
N GLU A 747 11.03 -70.50 -39.34
CA GLU A 747 11.41 -71.78 -39.91
C GLU A 747 11.63 -72.84 -38.82
N LYS A 748 12.37 -72.53 -37.75
CA LYS A 748 12.57 -73.48 -36.63
C LYS A 748 11.26 -73.80 -35.92
N ILE A 749 10.39 -72.82 -35.71
CA ILE A 749 9.13 -73.02 -34.98
C ILE A 749 8.07 -73.72 -35.85
N VAL A 750 7.91 -73.32 -37.12
CA VAL A 750 6.84 -73.81 -38.01
C VAL A 750 7.27 -75.09 -38.73
N LEU A 751 8.53 -75.21 -39.18
CA LEU A 751 8.99 -76.38 -39.94
C LEU A 751 9.60 -77.48 -39.06
N GLN A 752 10.18 -77.16 -37.89
CA GLN A 752 10.88 -78.15 -37.04
C GLN A 752 10.13 -78.50 -35.74
N ASN A 753 9.33 -77.58 -35.17
CA ASN A 753 8.60 -77.83 -33.93
C ASN A 753 7.13 -78.24 -34.19
N SER A 754 6.79 -79.50 -33.88
CA SER A 754 5.48 -80.08 -34.19
C SER A 754 4.31 -79.36 -33.53
N ALA A 755 4.53 -78.71 -32.38
CA ALA A 755 3.47 -78.01 -31.63
C ALA A 755 2.92 -76.76 -32.34
N PHE A 756 3.69 -76.13 -33.22
CA PHE A 756 3.34 -74.85 -33.85
C PHE A 756 3.21 -74.95 -35.39
N SER A 757 3.57 -76.09 -35.97
CA SER A 757 3.49 -76.36 -37.41
C SER A 757 2.12 -76.11 -38.03
N GLY A 758 1.02 -76.34 -37.31
CA GLY A 758 -0.34 -76.15 -37.80
C GLY A 758 -0.93 -74.74 -37.63
N ASN A 759 -0.17 -73.77 -37.09
CA ASN A 759 -0.73 -72.47 -36.72
C ASN A 759 -0.87 -71.52 -37.93
N PHE A 760 -2.13 -71.25 -38.33
CA PHE A 760 -2.50 -70.41 -39.48
C PHE A 760 -1.80 -69.05 -39.51
N ASN A 761 -1.74 -68.36 -38.37
CA ASN A 761 -1.15 -67.03 -38.29
C ASN A 761 0.37 -67.05 -38.49
N LEU A 762 1.06 -68.07 -37.99
CA LEU A 762 2.52 -68.20 -38.13
C LEU A 762 2.91 -68.58 -39.56
N GLN A 763 2.10 -69.42 -40.24
CA GLN A 763 2.30 -69.74 -41.65
C GLN A 763 2.10 -68.50 -42.54
N ASN A 764 1.05 -67.70 -42.30
CA ASN A 764 0.84 -66.43 -42.98
C ASN A 764 2.03 -65.48 -42.81
N LEU A 765 2.50 -65.33 -41.57
CA LEU A 765 3.64 -64.47 -41.26
C LEU A 765 4.93 -64.93 -41.93
N LEU A 766 5.19 -66.24 -42.01
CA LEU A 766 6.37 -66.78 -42.68
C LEU A 766 6.37 -66.42 -44.17
N ILE A 767 5.24 -66.64 -44.87
CA ILE A 767 5.16 -66.35 -46.31
C ILE A 767 5.21 -64.84 -46.57
N LEU A 768 4.47 -64.02 -45.81
CA LEU A 768 4.47 -62.57 -45.97
C LEU A 768 5.83 -61.93 -45.69
N THR A 769 6.56 -62.46 -44.69
CA THR A 769 7.92 -62.00 -44.39
C THR A 769 8.88 -62.43 -45.50
N ALA A 770 8.76 -63.65 -46.00
CA ALA A 770 9.57 -64.14 -47.12
C ALA A 770 9.35 -63.33 -48.39
N ILE A 771 8.10 -62.94 -48.72
CA ILE A 771 7.78 -62.08 -49.86
C ILE A 771 8.55 -60.75 -49.79
N LYS A 772 8.70 -60.18 -48.59
CA LYS A 772 9.41 -58.90 -48.40
C LYS A 772 10.93 -59.05 -48.35
N ALA A 773 11.44 -60.14 -47.77
CA ALA A 773 12.85 -60.24 -47.39
C ALA A 773 13.67 -61.25 -48.20
N ASP A 774 13.08 -62.37 -48.60
CA ASP A 774 13.74 -63.41 -49.41
C ASP A 774 12.74 -64.06 -50.37
N PRO A 775 12.45 -63.41 -51.53
CA PRO A 775 11.49 -63.91 -52.50
C PRO A 775 11.81 -65.29 -53.05
N SER A 776 13.10 -65.70 -53.02
CA SER A 776 13.55 -66.97 -53.59
C SER A 776 12.95 -68.20 -52.88
N ARG A 777 12.57 -68.05 -51.60
CA ARG A 777 12.00 -69.14 -50.79
C ARG A 777 10.48 -69.19 -50.81
N VAL A 778 9.82 -68.15 -51.32
CA VAL A 778 8.35 -68.00 -51.30
C VAL A 778 7.68 -69.18 -52.01
N MET A 779 8.21 -69.58 -53.17
CA MET A 779 7.68 -70.71 -53.93
C MET A 779 7.80 -72.04 -53.16
N ASP A 780 8.92 -72.27 -52.48
CA ASP A 780 9.12 -73.46 -51.64
C ASP A 780 8.15 -73.49 -50.46
N TYR A 781 7.87 -72.34 -49.84
CA TYR A 781 6.87 -72.24 -48.77
C TYR A 781 5.45 -72.46 -49.28
N ILE A 782 5.07 -71.88 -50.42
CA ILE A 782 3.76 -72.11 -51.05
C ILE A 782 3.54 -73.60 -51.33
N ASN A 783 4.59 -74.32 -51.75
CA ASN A 783 4.51 -75.75 -52.01
C ASN A 783 4.38 -76.59 -50.73
N ARG A 784 5.04 -76.19 -49.63
CA ARG A 784 5.12 -76.98 -48.39
C ARG A 784 4.05 -76.66 -47.35
N LEU A 785 3.46 -75.46 -47.40
CA LEU A 785 2.48 -74.97 -46.42
C LEU A 785 1.07 -75.03 -47.03
N ASP A 786 0.11 -75.49 -46.24
CA ASP A 786 -1.28 -75.65 -46.69
C ASP A 786 -2.28 -74.81 -45.90
N ASN A 787 -1.89 -74.24 -44.75
CA ASN A 787 -2.79 -73.56 -43.81
C ASN A 787 -2.47 -72.06 -43.73
N PHE A 788 -2.61 -71.36 -44.86
CA PHE A 788 -2.40 -69.92 -44.98
C PHE A 788 -3.52 -69.25 -45.80
N ASP A 789 -3.64 -67.93 -45.73
CA ASP A 789 -4.67 -67.15 -46.40
C ASP A 789 -4.35 -66.96 -47.88
N GLY A 790 -4.84 -67.88 -48.72
CA GLY A 790 -4.66 -67.86 -50.17
C GLY A 790 -5.00 -66.51 -50.83
N PRO A 791 -6.21 -65.95 -50.64
CA PRO A 791 -6.57 -64.66 -51.23
C PRO A 791 -5.64 -63.52 -50.80
N ALA A 792 -5.42 -63.35 -49.49
CA ALA A 792 -4.65 -62.21 -48.99
C ALA A 792 -3.16 -62.30 -49.35
N VAL A 793 -2.56 -63.50 -49.22
CA VAL A 793 -1.15 -63.72 -49.59
C VAL A 793 -0.96 -63.62 -51.10
N GLY A 794 -1.95 -64.08 -51.89
CA GLY A 794 -1.95 -63.95 -53.34
C GLY A 794 -1.94 -62.50 -53.80
N GLU A 795 -2.78 -61.63 -53.22
CA GLU A 795 -2.80 -60.20 -53.54
C GLU A 795 -1.47 -59.51 -53.20
N VAL A 796 -0.91 -59.80 -52.01
CA VAL A 796 0.39 -59.26 -51.60
C VAL A 796 1.52 -59.74 -52.53
N ALA A 797 1.46 -60.98 -53.02
CA ALA A 797 2.41 -61.48 -54.01
C ALA A 797 2.28 -60.75 -55.36
N VAL A 798 1.07 -60.41 -55.80
CA VAL A 798 0.85 -59.57 -57.01
C VAL A 798 1.43 -58.17 -56.82
N GLU A 799 1.19 -57.54 -55.67
CA GLU A 799 1.77 -56.22 -55.35
C GLU A 799 3.31 -56.25 -55.34
N ALA A 800 3.89 -57.34 -54.83
CA ALA A 800 5.34 -57.57 -54.79
C ALA A 800 5.94 -58.01 -56.14
N GLN A 801 5.16 -58.03 -57.22
CA GLN A 801 5.57 -58.46 -58.57
C GLN A 801 5.99 -59.93 -58.69
N LEU A 802 5.57 -60.78 -57.74
CA LEU A 802 5.80 -62.24 -57.73
C LEU A 802 4.63 -62.94 -58.42
N TYR A 803 4.50 -62.74 -59.73
CA TYR A 803 3.30 -63.13 -60.48
C TYR A 803 3.15 -64.64 -60.67
N GLU A 804 4.24 -65.41 -60.76
CA GLU A 804 4.18 -66.87 -60.87
C GLU A 804 3.79 -67.51 -59.52
N GLU A 805 4.31 -66.96 -58.42
CA GLU A 805 3.96 -67.34 -57.06
C GLU A 805 2.50 -66.98 -56.76
N ALA A 806 2.04 -65.77 -57.14
CA ALA A 806 0.66 -65.35 -57.01
C ALA A 806 -0.29 -66.26 -57.82
N PHE A 807 0.07 -66.59 -59.05
CA PHE A 807 -0.68 -67.54 -59.87
C PHE A 807 -0.73 -68.93 -59.21
N ALA A 808 0.37 -69.42 -58.66
CA ALA A 808 0.43 -70.70 -57.95
C ALA A 808 -0.45 -70.68 -56.69
N ILE A 809 -0.47 -69.58 -55.93
CA ILE A 809 -1.33 -69.39 -54.76
C ILE A 809 -2.80 -69.42 -55.18
N PHE A 810 -3.22 -68.55 -56.10
CA PHE A 810 -4.62 -68.50 -56.53
C PHE A 810 -5.08 -69.84 -57.11
N LYS A 811 -4.22 -70.53 -57.86
CA LYS A 811 -4.48 -71.88 -58.34
C LYS A 811 -4.61 -72.90 -57.19
N LYS A 812 -3.76 -72.84 -56.16
CA LYS A 812 -3.78 -73.76 -55.01
C LYS A 812 -5.06 -73.62 -54.18
N PHE A 813 -5.61 -72.40 -54.09
CA PHE A 813 -6.83 -72.09 -53.34
C PHE A 813 -8.11 -72.06 -54.19
N ASN A 814 -8.07 -72.53 -55.44
CA ASN A 814 -9.21 -72.56 -56.37
C ASN A 814 -9.83 -71.17 -56.67
N LEU A 815 -9.02 -70.12 -56.63
CA LEU A 815 -9.40 -68.74 -56.93
C LEU A 815 -9.19 -68.44 -58.41
N ASN A 816 -9.97 -69.11 -59.26
CA ASN A 816 -9.71 -69.20 -60.70
C ASN A 816 -9.81 -67.86 -61.45
N VAL A 817 -10.73 -66.98 -61.07
CA VAL A 817 -10.87 -65.64 -61.67
C VAL A 817 -9.65 -64.77 -61.36
N GLN A 818 -9.17 -64.79 -60.11
CA GLN A 818 -7.95 -64.05 -59.74
C GLN A 818 -6.71 -64.65 -60.41
N ALA A 819 -6.62 -65.98 -60.49
CA ALA A 819 -5.54 -66.67 -61.20
C ALA A 819 -5.49 -66.29 -62.69
N VAL A 820 -6.64 -66.25 -63.38
CA VAL A 820 -6.67 -65.86 -64.79
C VAL A 820 -6.38 -64.38 -64.99
N ASN A 821 -6.85 -63.51 -64.08
CA ASN A 821 -6.53 -62.08 -64.14
C ASN A 821 -5.03 -61.84 -63.97
N VAL A 822 -4.33 -62.59 -63.12
CA VAL A 822 -2.85 -62.51 -63.03
C VAL A 822 -2.19 -62.91 -64.37
N LEU A 823 -2.72 -63.94 -65.05
CA LEU A 823 -2.22 -64.32 -66.38
C LEU A 823 -2.49 -63.24 -67.44
N LEU A 824 -3.65 -62.59 -67.38
CA LEU A 824 -4.12 -61.62 -68.38
C LEU A 824 -3.54 -60.21 -68.17
N ASP A 825 -3.62 -59.66 -66.96
CA ASP A 825 -3.27 -58.28 -66.66
C ASP A 825 -1.78 -58.11 -66.29
N ASN A 826 -1.20 -59.06 -65.56
CA ASN A 826 0.17 -58.98 -65.06
C ASN A 826 1.18 -59.69 -65.96
N ILE A 827 0.96 -60.99 -66.23
CA ILE A 827 1.85 -61.81 -67.08
C ILE A 827 1.62 -61.52 -68.57
N ARG A 828 0.42 -61.02 -68.93
CA ARG A 828 0.00 -60.70 -70.31
C ARG A 828 0.14 -61.87 -71.28
N SER A 829 -0.16 -63.08 -70.81
CA SER A 829 -0.14 -64.28 -71.64
C SER A 829 -1.56 -64.78 -71.86
N ILE A 830 -2.15 -64.34 -72.98
CA ILE A 830 -3.49 -64.77 -73.40
C ILE A 830 -3.50 -66.28 -73.65
N ASP A 831 -2.46 -66.84 -74.27
CA ASP A 831 -2.38 -68.28 -74.54
C ASP A 831 -2.45 -69.11 -73.24
N ARG A 832 -1.69 -68.72 -72.20
CA ARG A 832 -1.75 -69.38 -70.89
C ARG A 832 -3.09 -69.18 -70.21
N ALA A 833 -3.70 -68.01 -70.37
CA ALA A 833 -5.03 -67.73 -69.82
C ALA A 833 -6.13 -68.56 -70.51
N VAL A 834 -6.03 -68.76 -71.83
CA VAL A 834 -6.90 -69.63 -72.62
C VAL A 834 -6.70 -71.09 -72.23
N GLU A 835 -5.46 -71.58 -72.13
CA GLU A 835 -5.17 -72.93 -71.63
C GLU A 835 -5.72 -73.14 -70.22
N PHE A 836 -5.59 -72.13 -69.35
CA PHE A 836 -6.13 -72.17 -68.00
C PHE A 836 -7.67 -72.19 -68.01
N ALA A 837 -8.31 -71.38 -68.84
CA ALA A 837 -9.76 -71.37 -69.02
C ALA A 837 -10.29 -72.71 -69.56
N PHE A 838 -9.56 -73.37 -70.46
CA PHE A 838 -9.88 -74.73 -70.93
C PHE A 838 -9.74 -75.80 -69.84
N ARG A 839 -8.84 -75.62 -68.86
CA ARG A 839 -8.68 -76.58 -67.76
C ARG A 839 -9.72 -76.39 -66.66
N VAL A 840 -10.11 -75.15 -66.40
CA VAL A 840 -11.04 -74.79 -65.33
C VAL A 840 -12.50 -74.91 -65.79
N GLU A 841 -12.79 -74.64 -67.07
CA GLU A 841 -14.13 -74.69 -67.67
C GLU A 841 -15.19 -73.87 -66.90
N GLU A 842 -14.80 -72.69 -66.39
CA GLU A 842 -15.71 -71.76 -65.71
C GLU A 842 -16.10 -70.57 -66.60
N ASP A 843 -17.40 -70.25 -66.67
CA ASP A 843 -17.96 -69.14 -67.45
C ASP A 843 -17.33 -67.78 -67.08
N ALA A 844 -17.08 -67.56 -65.79
CA ALA A 844 -16.49 -66.33 -65.28
C ALA A 844 -15.03 -66.14 -65.76
N VAL A 845 -14.28 -67.24 -65.91
CA VAL A 845 -12.90 -67.24 -66.41
C VAL A 845 -12.90 -66.95 -67.92
N TRP A 846 -13.78 -67.61 -68.68
CA TRP A 846 -13.96 -67.32 -70.11
C TRP A 846 -14.40 -65.89 -70.37
N SER A 847 -15.24 -65.29 -69.51
CA SER A 847 -15.65 -63.88 -69.61
C SER A 847 -14.46 -62.93 -69.46
N GLN A 848 -13.49 -63.22 -68.58
CA GLN A 848 -12.29 -62.38 -68.43
C GLN A 848 -11.33 -62.55 -69.61
N VAL A 849 -11.14 -63.79 -70.08
CA VAL A 849 -10.34 -64.07 -71.28
C VAL A 849 -10.93 -63.36 -72.49
N ALA A 850 -12.25 -63.41 -72.68
CA ALA A 850 -12.95 -62.74 -73.77
C ALA A 850 -12.76 -61.21 -73.73
N LYS A 851 -12.86 -60.59 -72.55
CA LYS A 851 -12.60 -59.16 -72.37
C LYS A 851 -11.16 -58.79 -72.71
N ALA A 852 -10.19 -59.61 -72.31
CA ALA A 852 -8.79 -59.38 -72.63
C ALA A 852 -8.50 -59.54 -74.13
N GLN A 853 -9.04 -60.58 -74.76
CA GLN A 853 -8.96 -60.79 -76.21
C GLN A 853 -9.59 -59.62 -76.98
N LEU A 854 -10.71 -59.07 -76.49
CA LEU A 854 -11.37 -57.91 -77.12
C LEU A 854 -10.49 -56.65 -77.04
N ARG A 855 -9.81 -56.42 -75.91
CA ARG A 855 -8.87 -55.29 -75.73
C ARG A 855 -7.66 -55.37 -76.66
N GLU A 856 -7.18 -56.58 -76.93
CA GLU A 856 -6.01 -56.84 -77.78
C GLU A 856 -6.37 -56.92 -79.28
N GLY A 857 -7.64 -56.66 -79.63
CA GLY A 857 -8.12 -56.63 -81.01
C GLY A 857 -8.35 -58.01 -81.64
N LEU A 858 -8.30 -59.09 -80.85
CA LEU A 858 -8.62 -60.45 -81.27
C LEU A 858 -10.15 -60.66 -81.25
N VAL A 859 -10.86 -59.92 -82.10
CA VAL A 859 -12.33 -59.79 -82.04
C VAL A 859 -13.04 -61.13 -82.25
N SER A 860 -12.62 -61.94 -83.21
CA SER A 860 -13.22 -63.27 -83.45
C SER A 860 -13.02 -64.23 -82.28
N ASP A 861 -11.81 -64.27 -81.71
CA ASP A 861 -11.50 -65.13 -80.55
C ASP A 861 -12.24 -64.65 -79.30
N ALA A 862 -12.32 -63.33 -79.10
CA ALA A 862 -13.09 -62.71 -78.03
C ALA A 862 -14.57 -63.06 -78.14
N ILE A 863 -15.14 -62.99 -79.33
CA ILE A 863 -16.52 -63.39 -79.60
C ILE A 863 -16.73 -64.87 -79.27
N GLU A 864 -15.83 -65.75 -79.70
CA GLU A 864 -15.93 -67.18 -79.38
C GLU A 864 -15.86 -67.42 -77.87
N SER A 865 -14.95 -66.75 -77.17
CA SER A 865 -14.82 -66.81 -75.71
C SER A 865 -16.04 -66.23 -74.99
N PHE A 866 -16.63 -65.14 -75.48
CA PHE A 866 -17.88 -64.58 -74.93
C PHE A 866 -19.07 -65.51 -75.17
N ILE A 867 -19.13 -66.19 -76.33
CA ILE A 867 -20.16 -67.20 -76.62
C ILE A 867 -19.99 -68.41 -75.69
N ARG A 868 -18.76 -68.87 -75.45
CA ARG A 868 -18.48 -69.97 -74.51
C ARG A 868 -18.81 -69.60 -73.07
N ALA A 869 -18.53 -68.36 -72.67
CA ALA A 869 -18.92 -67.82 -71.38
C ALA A 869 -20.42 -67.55 -71.25
N ASP A 870 -21.18 -67.66 -72.35
CA ASP A 870 -22.58 -67.25 -72.44
C ASP A 870 -22.77 -65.80 -71.92
N ASP A 871 -21.77 -64.91 -72.12
CA ASP A 871 -21.71 -63.59 -71.50
C ASP A 871 -22.32 -62.52 -72.40
N ALA A 872 -23.50 -62.05 -71.98
CA ALA A 872 -24.26 -60.99 -72.64
C ALA A 872 -24.00 -59.59 -72.06
N THR A 873 -23.02 -59.38 -71.18
CA THR A 873 -22.83 -58.10 -70.48
C THR A 873 -22.10 -57.04 -71.31
N GLN A 874 -21.17 -57.45 -72.19
CA GLN A 874 -20.28 -56.54 -72.94
C GLN A 874 -20.72 -56.31 -74.39
N PHE A 875 -22.00 -56.50 -74.70
CA PHE A 875 -22.46 -56.50 -76.10
C PHE A 875 -22.22 -55.18 -76.84
N LEU A 876 -22.21 -54.04 -76.15
CA LEU A 876 -21.89 -52.74 -76.75
C LEU A 876 -20.44 -52.66 -77.23
N ASP A 877 -19.50 -53.20 -76.44
CA ASP A 877 -18.07 -53.19 -76.78
C ASP A 877 -17.77 -54.21 -77.88
N VAL A 878 -18.44 -55.37 -77.85
CA VAL A 878 -18.34 -56.36 -78.93
C VAL A 878 -18.92 -55.82 -80.24
N ILE A 879 -20.06 -55.11 -80.21
CA ILE A 879 -20.63 -54.44 -81.38
C ILE A 879 -19.61 -53.46 -81.97
N ARG A 880 -19.06 -52.55 -81.16
CA ARG A 880 -18.10 -51.54 -81.63
C ARG A 880 -16.84 -52.18 -82.20
N ALA A 881 -16.23 -53.13 -81.47
CA ALA A 881 -15.04 -53.81 -81.92
C ALA A 881 -15.28 -54.60 -83.22
N SER A 882 -16.48 -55.17 -83.39
CA SER A 882 -16.86 -55.86 -84.62
C SER A 882 -17.15 -54.91 -85.78
N GLU A 883 -17.70 -53.72 -85.51
CA GLU A 883 -17.87 -52.65 -86.51
C GLU A 883 -16.51 -52.11 -86.98
N ASP A 884 -15.57 -51.89 -86.05
CA ASP A 884 -14.21 -51.40 -86.35
C ASP A 884 -13.38 -52.45 -87.11
N ALA A 885 -13.56 -53.74 -86.80
CA ALA A 885 -12.86 -54.85 -87.44
C ALA A 885 -13.55 -55.41 -88.69
N ASP A 886 -14.74 -54.91 -89.06
CA ASP A 886 -15.58 -55.38 -90.18
C ASP A 886 -15.97 -56.88 -90.07
N VAL A 887 -16.11 -57.40 -88.84
CA VAL A 887 -16.40 -58.82 -88.56
C VAL A 887 -17.89 -59.04 -88.22
N TYR A 888 -18.75 -58.80 -89.20
CA TYR A 888 -20.20 -58.90 -89.00
C TYR A 888 -20.71 -60.35 -88.89
N SER A 889 -20.02 -61.34 -89.46
CA SER A 889 -20.44 -62.76 -89.40
C SER A 889 -20.39 -63.34 -88.00
N ASP A 890 -19.34 -62.99 -87.25
CA ASP A 890 -19.13 -63.48 -85.88
C ASP A 890 -20.01 -62.67 -84.92
N LEU A 891 -20.16 -61.37 -85.17
CA LEU A 891 -21.08 -60.50 -84.46
C LEU A 891 -22.52 -61.03 -84.53
N VAL A 892 -22.99 -61.52 -85.68
CA VAL A 892 -24.33 -62.14 -85.80
C VAL A 892 -24.48 -63.32 -84.83
N ARG A 893 -23.48 -64.21 -84.74
CA ARG A 893 -23.52 -65.38 -83.83
C ARG A 893 -23.60 -64.93 -82.37
N TYR A 894 -22.81 -63.91 -82.01
CA TYR A 894 -22.82 -63.33 -80.67
C TYR A 894 -24.15 -62.63 -80.35
N LEU A 895 -24.64 -61.75 -81.23
CA LEU A 895 -25.88 -61.01 -81.02
C LEU A 895 -27.10 -61.94 -80.94
N LEU A 896 -27.09 -63.07 -81.65
CA LEU A 896 -28.12 -64.11 -81.50
C LEU A 896 -28.11 -64.75 -80.10
N MET A 897 -26.93 -65.02 -79.54
CA MET A 897 -26.80 -65.47 -78.15
C MET A 897 -27.27 -64.39 -77.17
N VAL A 898 -26.79 -63.14 -77.32
CA VAL A 898 -27.18 -62.00 -76.48
C VAL A 898 -28.69 -61.79 -76.51
N ARG A 899 -29.32 -61.88 -77.69
CA ARG A 899 -30.77 -61.71 -77.86
C ARG A 899 -31.61 -62.75 -77.11
N GLN A 900 -31.09 -63.95 -76.87
CA GLN A 900 -31.78 -64.94 -76.04
C GLN A 900 -31.86 -64.48 -74.57
N LYS A 901 -30.91 -63.66 -74.11
CA LYS A 901 -30.82 -63.16 -72.73
C LYS A 901 -31.37 -61.74 -72.55
N VAL A 902 -31.08 -60.85 -73.50
CA VAL A 902 -31.31 -59.41 -73.40
C VAL A 902 -32.09 -58.94 -74.62
N LYS A 903 -33.28 -58.37 -74.39
CA LYS A 903 -34.10 -57.75 -75.44
C LYS A 903 -33.84 -56.26 -75.47
N GLU A 904 -32.77 -55.85 -76.15
CA GLU A 904 -32.39 -54.45 -76.27
C GLU A 904 -32.55 -53.91 -77.70
N PRO A 905 -33.06 -52.67 -77.87
CA PRO A 905 -33.19 -52.04 -79.18
C PRO A 905 -31.87 -51.98 -79.96
N LYS A 906 -30.73 -51.76 -79.27
CA LYS A 906 -29.42 -51.69 -79.91
C LYS A 906 -28.98 -53.05 -80.45
N VAL A 907 -29.21 -54.14 -79.71
CA VAL A 907 -28.90 -55.52 -80.14
C VAL A 907 -29.71 -55.89 -81.38
N ASP A 908 -31.04 -55.69 -81.34
CA ASP A 908 -31.91 -56.01 -82.48
C ASP A 908 -31.61 -55.11 -83.70
N SER A 909 -31.28 -53.83 -83.48
CA SER A 909 -30.92 -52.89 -84.56
C SER A 909 -29.59 -53.26 -85.23
N GLU A 910 -28.58 -53.59 -84.44
CA GLU A 910 -27.27 -54.01 -84.98
C GLU A 910 -27.30 -55.40 -85.59
N LEU A 911 -28.18 -56.29 -85.12
CA LEU A 911 -28.37 -57.59 -85.75
C LEU A 911 -28.95 -57.45 -87.16
N ILE A 912 -29.96 -56.58 -87.35
CA ILE A 912 -30.50 -56.28 -88.69
C ILE A 912 -29.43 -55.64 -89.58
N TYR A 913 -28.65 -54.72 -89.02
CA TYR A 913 -27.57 -54.07 -89.76
C TYR A 913 -26.45 -55.05 -90.13
N ALA A 914 -26.07 -55.97 -89.24
CA ALA A 914 -25.09 -57.02 -89.50
C ALA A 914 -25.61 -58.03 -90.56
N TYR A 915 -26.90 -58.37 -90.55
CA TYR A 915 -27.51 -59.14 -91.64
C TYR A 915 -27.42 -58.41 -92.99
N ALA A 916 -27.62 -57.09 -93.01
CA ALA A 916 -27.49 -56.31 -94.23
C ALA A 916 -26.04 -56.27 -94.74
N LYS A 917 -25.05 -56.12 -93.85
CA LYS A 917 -23.62 -56.16 -94.19
C LYS A 917 -23.14 -57.52 -94.68
N THR A 918 -23.78 -58.59 -94.22
CA THR A 918 -23.47 -59.98 -94.63
C THR A 918 -24.32 -60.46 -95.81
N ASP A 919 -25.06 -59.56 -96.48
CA ASP A 919 -25.95 -59.83 -97.62
C ASP A 919 -27.06 -60.87 -97.33
N ARG A 920 -27.48 -60.97 -96.07
CA ARG A 920 -28.53 -61.90 -95.61
C ARG A 920 -29.89 -61.23 -95.60
N LEU A 921 -30.32 -60.75 -96.76
CA LEU A 921 -31.58 -60.00 -96.91
C LEU A 921 -32.82 -60.82 -96.47
N GLY A 922 -32.82 -62.14 -96.69
CA GLY A 922 -33.89 -63.03 -96.23
C GLY A 922 -34.01 -63.09 -94.70
N GLU A 923 -32.87 -63.07 -93.99
CA GLU A 923 -32.86 -63.04 -92.51
C GLU A 923 -33.40 -61.71 -92.00
N ILE A 924 -33.21 -60.59 -92.72
CA ILE A 924 -33.83 -59.30 -92.38
C ILE A 924 -35.35 -59.38 -92.52
N GLU A 925 -35.86 -59.91 -93.64
CA GLU A 925 -37.29 -60.05 -93.89
C GLU A 925 -37.98 -60.94 -92.84
N GLU A 926 -37.36 -62.06 -92.49
CA GLU A 926 -37.86 -62.93 -91.42
C GLU A 926 -37.79 -62.22 -90.06
N PHE A 927 -36.70 -61.51 -89.76
CA PHE A 927 -36.48 -60.87 -88.47
C PHE A 927 -37.46 -59.74 -88.19
N ILE A 928 -37.74 -58.87 -89.17
CA ILE A 928 -38.68 -57.76 -88.99
C ILE A 928 -40.13 -58.24 -88.83
N LEU A 929 -40.47 -59.42 -89.38
CA LEU A 929 -41.79 -60.05 -89.18
C LEU A 929 -41.95 -60.66 -87.78
N MET A 930 -40.85 -61.03 -87.14
CA MET A 930 -40.85 -61.50 -85.74
C MET A 930 -40.97 -60.33 -84.75
N PRO A 931 -41.46 -60.56 -83.51
CA PRO A 931 -41.42 -59.55 -82.45
C PRO A 931 -39.99 -59.09 -82.19
N ASN A 932 -39.72 -57.81 -82.47
CA ASN A 932 -38.42 -57.17 -82.30
C ASN A 932 -38.59 -55.79 -81.64
N VAL A 933 -37.53 -55.31 -80.99
CA VAL A 933 -37.45 -53.97 -80.38
C VAL A 933 -36.51 -53.04 -81.16
N ALA A 934 -36.15 -53.41 -82.39
CA ALA A 934 -35.24 -52.64 -83.23
C ALA A 934 -35.77 -51.23 -83.53
N ASN A 935 -34.89 -50.24 -83.55
CA ASN A 935 -35.22 -48.94 -84.11
C ASN A 935 -35.09 -49.00 -85.64
N LEU A 936 -36.08 -49.61 -86.27
CA LEU A 936 -36.13 -49.85 -87.70
C LEU A 936 -35.98 -48.55 -88.52
N GLN A 937 -36.47 -47.42 -88.02
CA GLN A 937 -36.27 -46.14 -88.71
C GLN A 937 -34.79 -45.77 -88.80
N ASN A 938 -34.06 -45.83 -87.68
CA ASN A 938 -32.63 -45.50 -87.65
C ASN A 938 -31.79 -46.50 -88.44
N VAL A 939 -32.11 -47.79 -88.36
CA VAL A 939 -31.41 -48.83 -89.16
C VAL A 939 -31.66 -48.59 -90.64
N GLY A 940 -32.90 -48.32 -91.05
CA GLY A 940 -33.24 -48.01 -92.43
C GLY A 940 -32.51 -46.77 -92.94
N ASP A 941 -32.40 -45.72 -92.12
CA ASP A 941 -31.65 -44.50 -92.45
C ASP A 941 -30.14 -44.79 -92.59
N ARG A 942 -29.55 -45.54 -91.65
CA ARG A 942 -28.14 -45.96 -91.71
C ARG A 942 -27.83 -46.78 -92.97
N LEU A 943 -28.67 -47.77 -93.28
CA LEU A 943 -28.52 -48.60 -94.48
C LEU A 943 -28.66 -47.79 -95.76
N PHE A 944 -29.57 -46.80 -95.77
CA PHE A 944 -29.75 -45.92 -96.91
C PHE A 944 -28.52 -45.03 -97.15
N ASP A 945 -27.98 -44.43 -96.09
CA ASP A 945 -26.81 -43.56 -96.16
C ASP A 945 -25.55 -44.32 -96.61
N GLU A 946 -25.45 -45.61 -96.24
CA GLU A 946 -24.37 -46.52 -96.66
C GLU A 946 -24.61 -47.21 -98.01
N ALA A 947 -25.61 -46.78 -98.77
CA ALA A 947 -25.98 -47.30 -100.09
C ALA A 947 -26.41 -48.79 -100.12
N LEU A 948 -26.77 -49.38 -98.99
CA LEU A 948 -27.40 -50.69 -98.86
C LEU A 948 -28.91 -50.58 -99.14
N TYR A 949 -29.25 -50.13 -100.35
CA TYR A 949 -30.61 -49.70 -100.69
C TYR A 949 -31.63 -50.85 -100.71
N GLU A 950 -31.24 -52.08 -101.06
CA GLU A 950 -32.18 -53.23 -101.01
C GLU A 950 -32.57 -53.59 -99.58
N ALA A 951 -31.61 -53.58 -98.65
CA ALA A 951 -31.89 -53.77 -97.22
C ALA A 951 -32.71 -52.59 -96.66
N ALA A 952 -32.36 -51.34 -97.00
CA ALA A 952 -33.12 -50.16 -96.61
C ALA A 952 -34.57 -50.18 -97.16
N LYS A 953 -34.77 -50.69 -98.38
CA LYS A 953 -36.09 -50.85 -99.00
C LYS A 953 -36.95 -51.82 -98.20
N ILE A 954 -36.41 -52.98 -97.79
CA ILE A 954 -37.12 -53.94 -96.94
C ILE A 954 -37.61 -53.25 -95.65
N ILE A 955 -36.73 -52.52 -94.98
CA ILE A 955 -37.04 -51.84 -93.73
C ILE A 955 -38.09 -50.72 -93.92
N PHE A 956 -37.88 -49.80 -94.87
CA PHE A 956 -38.80 -48.68 -95.10
C PHE A 956 -40.18 -49.14 -95.59
N ALA A 957 -40.23 -50.24 -96.34
CA ALA A 957 -41.49 -50.87 -96.74
C ALA A 957 -42.25 -51.42 -95.52
N PHE A 958 -41.55 -52.07 -94.59
CA PHE A 958 -42.16 -52.63 -93.40
C PHE A 958 -42.70 -51.56 -92.44
N ILE A 959 -41.91 -50.53 -92.10
CA ILE A 959 -42.36 -49.45 -91.20
C ILE A 959 -43.36 -48.49 -91.84
N SER A 960 -43.76 -48.72 -93.10
CA SER A 960 -44.65 -47.85 -93.85
C SER A 960 -44.15 -46.40 -93.95
N ASN A 961 -42.82 -46.18 -93.91
CA ASN A 961 -42.24 -44.86 -94.15
C ASN A 961 -42.16 -44.63 -95.66
N TRP A 962 -43.33 -44.32 -96.23
CA TRP A 962 -43.51 -44.16 -97.67
C TRP A 962 -42.65 -43.05 -98.27
N ALA A 963 -42.29 -42.02 -97.49
CA ALA A 963 -41.44 -40.93 -97.93
C ALA A 963 -40.00 -41.41 -98.17
N LYS A 964 -39.39 -42.08 -97.18
CA LYS A 964 -38.05 -42.66 -97.32
C LYS A 964 -38.05 -43.81 -98.31
N LEU A 965 -39.07 -44.68 -98.30
CA LEU A 965 -39.21 -45.76 -99.27
C LEU A 965 -39.23 -45.25 -100.71
N ALA A 966 -39.94 -44.16 -100.99
CA ALA A 966 -39.99 -43.57 -102.32
C ALA A 966 -38.60 -43.11 -102.79
N VAL A 967 -37.83 -42.46 -101.91
CA VAL A 967 -36.44 -42.06 -102.20
C VAL A 967 -35.52 -43.27 -102.38
N THR A 968 -35.67 -44.32 -101.57
CA THR A 968 -34.92 -45.59 -101.73
C THR A 968 -35.25 -46.28 -103.05
N LEU A 969 -36.52 -46.31 -103.44
CA LEU A 969 -36.93 -46.88 -104.73
C LEU A 969 -36.41 -46.05 -105.91
N VAL A 970 -36.31 -44.73 -105.77
CA VAL A 970 -35.61 -43.87 -106.75
C VAL A 970 -34.13 -44.26 -106.87
N ARG A 971 -33.43 -44.46 -105.74
CA ARG A 971 -32.01 -44.88 -105.74
C ARG A 971 -31.83 -46.26 -106.38
N LEU A 972 -32.79 -47.16 -106.19
CA LEU A 972 -32.85 -48.48 -106.84
C LEU A 972 -33.33 -48.44 -108.31
N LYS A 973 -33.61 -47.25 -108.87
CA LYS A 973 -34.18 -47.05 -110.22
C LYS A 973 -35.54 -47.74 -110.43
N GLN A 974 -36.25 -48.05 -109.35
CA GLN A 974 -37.60 -48.63 -109.36
C GLN A 974 -38.64 -47.50 -109.36
N PHE A 975 -38.65 -46.69 -110.42
CA PHE A 975 -39.45 -45.46 -110.51
C PHE A 975 -40.96 -45.68 -110.36
N GLN A 976 -41.49 -46.76 -110.93
CA GLN A 976 -42.90 -47.11 -110.78
C GLN A 976 -43.27 -47.30 -109.31
N GLY A 977 -42.47 -48.08 -108.57
CA GLY A 977 -42.65 -48.28 -107.14
C GLY A 977 -42.45 -46.99 -106.34
N ALA A 978 -41.51 -46.14 -106.75
CA ALA A 978 -41.29 -44.84 -106.12
C ALA A 978 -42.49 -43.90 -106.26
N VAL A 979 -43.16 -43.88 -107.42
CA VAL A 979 -44.41 -43.12 -107.64
C VAL A 979 -45.54 -43.64 -106.76
N ASP A 980 -45.67 -44.96 -106.63
CA ASP A 980 -46.70 -45.57 -105.79
C ASP A 980 -46.43 -45.34 -104.30
N ALA A 981 -45.16 -45.37 -103.88
CA ALA A 981 -44.76 -44.99 -102.52
C ALA A 981 -45.01 -43.48 -102.28
N ALA A 982 -44.66 -42.60 -103.22
CA ALA A 982 -44.94 -41.17 -103.12
C ALA A 982 -46.46 -40.89 -103.01
N ARG A 983 -47.28 -41.68 -103.72
CA ARG A 983 -48.75 -41.62 -103.60
C ARG A 983 -49.24 -41.95 -102.20
N LYS A 984 -48.65 -42.96 -101.55
CA LYS A 984 -48.98 -43.31 -100.16
C LYS A 984 -48.44 -42.32 -99.15
N ALA A 985 -47.27 -41.73 -99.40
CA ALA A 985 -46.69 -40.69 -98.54
C ALA A 985 -47.51 -39.39 -98.58
N ASN A 986 -48.10 -39.08 -99.74
CA ASN A 986 -48.94 -37.91 -99.99
C ASN A 986 -48.32 -36.58 -99.52
N SER A 987 -47.00 -36.45 -99.59
CA SER A 987 -46.26 -35.24 -99.20
C SER A 987 -45.74 -34.52 -100.43
N ALA A 988 -45.94 -33.20 -100.49
CA ALA A 988 -45.44 -32.35 -101.57
C ALA A 988 -43.92 -32.50 -101.75
N LYS A 989 -43.18 -32.73 -100.66
CA LYS A 989 -41.72 -32.94 -100.71
C LYS A 989 -41.37 -34.24 -101.43
N THR A 990 -41.98 -35.35 -101.03
CA THR A 990 -41.76 -36.66 -101.65
C THR A 990 -42.19 -36.66 -103.12
N TRP A 991 -43.33 -36.04 -103.44
CA TRP A 991 -43.78 -35.90 -104.81
C TRP A 991 -42.82 -35.10 -105.69
N LYS A 992 -42.23 -34.01 -105.17
CA LYS A 992 -41.21 -33.24 -105.88
C LYS A 992 -39.94 -34.05 -106.11
N GLU A 993 -39.44 -34.72 -105.08
CA GLU A 993 -38.22 -35.53 -105.17
C GLU A 993 -38.38 -36.67 -106.20
N VAL A 994 -39.50 -37.41 -106.15
CA VAL A 994 -39.77 -38.47 -107.14
C VAL A 994 -40.05 -37.90 -108.53
N CYS A 995 -40.74 -36.76 -108.64
CA CYS A 995 -40.97 -36.10 -109.93
C CYS A 995 -39.67 -35.73 -110.62
N PHE A 996 -38.76 -35.04 -109.91
CA PHE A 996 -37.46 -34.66 -110.48
C PHE A 996 -36.64 -35.89 -110.83
N ALA A 997 -36.60 -36.89 -109.97
CA ALA A 997 -35.90 -38.13 -110.27
C ALA A 997 -36.45 -38.86 -111.51
N CYS A 998 -37.78 -38.86 -111.72
CA CYS A 998 -38.39 -39.41 -112.92
C CYS A 998 -38.10 -38.56 -114.17
N VAL A 999 -37.99 -37.23 -114.05
CA VAL A 999 -37.55 -36.37 -115.17
C VAL A 999 -36.10 -36.65 -115.53
N ASP A 1000 -35.21 -36.70 -114.54
CA ASP A 1000 -33.79 -36.96 -114.72
C ASP A 1000 -33.54 -38.35 -115.33
N ALA A 1001 -34.42 -39.32 -115.04
CA ALA A 1001 -34.38 -40.66 -115.60
C ALA A 1001 -35.15 -40.82 -116.93
N GLU A 1002 -35.64 -39.73 -117.53
CA GLU A 1002 -36.44 -39.72 -118.77
C GLU A 1002 -37.76 -40.52 -118.70
N GLU A 1003 -38.22 -40.84 -117.49
CA GLU A 1003 -39.51 -41.50 -117.21
C GLU A 1003 -40.65 -40.48 -117.20
N PHE A 1004 -40.85 -39.78 -118.33
CA PHE A 1004 -41.74 -38.64 -118.44
C PHE A 1004 -43.20 -38.96 -118.07
N ARG A 1005 -43.66 -40.19 -118.31
CA ARG A 1005 -45.01 -40.63 -117.95
C ARG A 1005 -45.21 -40.64 -116.43
N LEU A 1006 -44.21 -41.10 -115.69
CA LEU A 1006 -44.23 -41.14 -114.23
C LEU A 1006 -44.00 -39.76 -113.64
N ALA A 1007 -43.08 -38.98 -114.23
CA ALA A 1007 -42.86 -37.59 -113.88
C ALA A 1007 -44.14 -36.75 -114.03
N GLN A 1008 -44.92 -36.98 -115.10
CA GLN A 1008 -46.21 -36.30 -115.28
C GLN A 1008 -47.20 -36.62 -114.16
N ILE A 1009 -47.28 -37.90 -113.74
CA ILE A 1009 -48.14 -38.32 -112.62
C ILE A 1009 -47.71 -37.66 -111.32
N CYS A 1010 -46.41 -37.63 -111.02
CA CYS A 1010 -45.90 -36.96 -109.83
C CYS A 1010 -46.13 -35.45 -109.89
N GLY A 1011 -45.82 -34.81 -111.02
CA GLY A 1011 -45.98 -33.38 -111.23
C GLY A 1011 -47.43 -32.90 -111.08
N LEU A 1012 -48.40 -33.66 -111.58
CA LEU A 1012 -49.82 -33.38 -111.35
C LEU A 1012 -50.16 -33.35 -109.86
N ASN A 1013 -49.66 -34.31 -109.08
CA ASN A 1013 -49.90 -34.37 -107.63
C ASN A 1013 -49.17 -33.25 -106.87
N VAL A 1014 -48.00 -32.81 -107.33
CA VAL A 1014 -47.33 -31.60 -106.80
C VAL A 1014 -48.18 -30.36 -107.02
N ILE A 1015 -48.74 -30.18 -108.23
CA ILE A 1015 -49.57 -29.01 -108.58
C ILE A 1015 -50.87 -29.01 -107.78
N ILE A 1016 -51.58 -30.14 -107.72
CA ILE A 1016 -52.87 -30.26 -107.02
C ILE A 1016 -52.72 -29.85 -105.55
N GLN A 1017 -51.67 -30.29 -104.86
CA GLN A 1017 -51.45 -29.95 -103.46
C GLN A 1017 -51.15 -28.46 -103.22
N VAL A 1018 -50.62 -27.74 -104.22
CA VAL A 1018 -50.34 -26.29 -104.12
C VAL A 1018 -51.62 -25.46 -104.32
N SER A 1019 -52.56 -25.92 -105.15
CA SER A 1019 -53.83 -25.22 -105.40
C SER A 1019 -54.85 -25.29 -104.26
N PHE A 1020 -54.79 -26.28 -103.36
CA PHE A 1020 -55.70 -26.40 -102.21
C PHE A 1020 -55.41 -25.43 -101.05
N MET A 1021 -54.28 -24.70 -101.06
CA MET A 1021 -53.92 -23.76 -99.98
C MET A 1021 -54.37 -22.30 -100.21
N ASN A 1022 -54.94 -21.97 -101.38
CA ASN A 1022 -55.33 -20.59 -101.75
C ASN A 1022 -56.86 -20.34 -101.77
N ASN A 1023 -57.65 -21.14 -101.03
CA ASN A 1023 -59.05 -20.87 -100.71
C ASN A 1023 -59.33 -21.09 -99.23
#